data_AF-A0A1J5A359-F1
#
_entry.id   AF-A0A1J5A359-F1
#
_cell.length_a   1.000
_cell.length_b   1.000
_cell.length_c   1.000
_cell.angle_alpha   90.00
_cell.angle_beta   90.00
_cell.angle_gamma   90.00
#
_symmetry.space_group_name_H-M   'P 1'
#
loop_
_entity.id
_entity.type
_entity.pdbx_description
1 polymer ?
#
loop_
_entity_poly.entity_id
_entity_poly.type
_entity_poly.pdbx_seq_one_letter_code
_entity_poly.pdbx_strand_id
1 'polypeptide(L)'
;MDAFIGQSRDGRNTGLLNQLWLRLYGAPMPEGLIKSVDCKLQEGSYPRGNFFDLRMGIKLDEDRWAAEANANYKMETLFRNSAFDLVLSVNDPILQQGENTTRLYYLLQELRAGRFWFGAGKSKGLGRCRLEMDMPLSATEAPPRVQADINHLRLTLAFNATNPVLVGWNWGKVDPDVPSFAAVEGRVLVEAMRDIPDPIRSRLEMGLAGPILSPEDWKGKFARYLPRVIAIWLMEQSSGEAEIWTLPSAALGRLGKGKYALSKSVLDAIQPLVDKPFPSEGAADAALTAALGSKANMARRILKEMVHERQARQQLDQEAWQQVADSLGLDVTLAERLAARIQDEAALVEVLSPACQAILPRLYQQVDQQITLIQSDSWIDVEIAAREEHLRIKTMLLEGQIGEHQWGDPAQVPEGVSRAAWRDFVNEHRRVRFQHMLHPGNLRKSIANDQNFIAFLNGHRDRARQELAQPYHIDFRAGGSSNREISRKYGKPYDTVFMRMLSWSPSSQEQGAWEVYIPGSTIKGAFRKRASQVLKTLWGESGRTTRALDRLFGTQGRRGLAFFSDAYLADPYDPERAWCSMDGVKMDPQTGRPLETAKQDYLFAYGNHLAFQLQIDMQDLGEPDKEALALLAHLLQDFQRGDIPLGGEKTSGFGWVKASITGLNWLTADPAGLSQALFGEQSLVRDGIWRRLDLEGPAAGAALEFIRPLAAEGTRVSSTPPRAEAGFVSHRAFGGYSGMLEVAAEVLTPIHVRESGEPSWKAALADGPVNGWDFFSMSAPEAAQRNDPKTYALPSRSIKGMIRHIYAIASDSREPSPDIARLNPADSLFGWVGRGPNQAIAGRLSFSFGLFQDPQLAWFKVPYPYGNWQYRGGQWQNVAGGPASQLHIAKAWRLFPPIPLAPIVEQVEDFQPDAVQASYFRAILPGARAHCTIRFWNLEEEEMQRLLWCVALEEGFAHKMGRHRYLGMGSLRLHILPDSYLIDWVKRYAGEPEDRWQLPVPAWSEVGVIDHYSDLRRALRA
;
A
#
# COMPACT_ATOMS: atom_id res chain seq x y z
N MET A 1 -21.05 26.50 11.28
CA MET A 1 -22.25 26.52 12.15
C MET A 1 -23.09 25.24 12.03
N ASP A 2 -23.77 24.96 10.91
CA ASP A 2 -24.80 23.91 10.81
C ASP A 2 -24.36 22.47 11.16
N ALA A 3 -23.08 22.14 10.97
CA ALA A 3 -22.58 20.80 11.30
C ALA A 3 -22.44 20.55 12.81
N PHE A 4 -22.22 21.58 13.61
CA PHE A 4 -21.94 21.45 15.04
C PHE A 4 -23.14 21.82 15.91
N ILE A 5 -23.88 22.86 15.53
CA ILE A 5 -25.02 23.37 16.30
C ILE A 5 -26.24 23.59 15.42
N GLY A 6 -27.42 23.56 16.03
CA GLY A 6 -28.70 23.86 15.39
C GLY A 6 -29.45 22.62 14.89
N GLN A 7 -30.55 22.84 14.20
CA GLN A 7 -31.40 21.79 13.63
C GLN A 7 -32.00 22.26 12.29
N SER A 8 -32.07 21.38 11.30
CA SER A 8 -32.73 21.66 10.03
C SER A 8 -34.23 21.87 10.22
N ARG A 9 -34.88 22.59 9.31
CA ARG A 9 -36.33 22.89 9.37
C ARG A 9 -37.23 21.66 9.43
N ASP A 10 -36.79 20.54 8.86
CA ASP A 10 -37.49 19.25 8.89
C ASP A 10 -37.11 18.37 10.08
N GLY A 11 -36.27 18.86 10.99
CA GLY A 11 -35.81 18.17 12.18
C GLY A 11 -34.80 17.04 11.93
N ARG A 12 -34.49 16.73 10.66
CA ARG A 12 -33.71 15.53 10.28
C ARG A 12 -32.21 15.65 10.54
N ASN A 13 -31.67 16.86 10.47
CA ASN A 13 -30.26 17.13 10.72
C ASN A 13 -30.14 17.94 12.01
N THR A 14 -29.42 17.40 12.98
CA THR A 14 -29.12 18.07 14.26
C THR A 14 -27.60 18.23 14.35
N GLY A 15 -27.13 19.39 14.81
CA GLY A 15 -25.70 19.65 15.00
C GLY A 15 -25.03 18.63 15.92
N LEU A 16 -23.77 18.30 15.66
CA LEU A 16 -23.06 17.24 16.39
C LEU A 16 -22.92 17.50 17.90
N LEU A 17 -22.78 18.75 18.34
CA LEU A 17 -22.75 19.10 19.76
C LEU A 17 -24.14 18.96 20.38
N ASN A 18 -25.20 19.35 19.67
CA ASN A 18 -26.58 19.11 20.09
C ASN A 18 -26.86 17.60 20.21
N GLN A 19 -26.37 16.78 19.27
CA GLN A 19 -26.51 15.32 19.32
C GLN A 19 -25.77 14.72 20.51
N LEU A 20 -24.52 15.14 20.76
CA LEU A 20 -23.74 14.66 21.90
C LEU A 20 -24.37 15.08 23.24
N TRP A 21 -24.86 16.31 23.34
CA TRP A 21 -25.57 16.79 24.52
C TRP A 21 -26.84 15.97 24.78
N LEU A 22 -27.68 15.78 23.76
CA LEU A 22 -28.89 14.98 23.85
C LEU A 22 -28.56 13.53 24.25
N ARG A 23 -27.52 12.96 23.64
CA ARG A 23 -26.99 11.63 23.96
C ARG A 23 -26.61 11.50 25.44
N LEU A 24 -25.84 12.43 25.99
CA LEU A 24 -25.38 12.34 27.38
C LEU A 24 -26.51 12.56 28.40
N TYR A 25 -27.37 13.55 28.17
CA TYR A 25 -28.28 14.07 29.20
C TYR A 25 -29.76 13.75 28.97
N GLY A 26 -30.13 13.15 27.84
CA GLY A 26 -31.53 12.83 27.50
C GLY A 26 -32.43 14.05 27.27
N ALA A 27 -31.85 15.24 27.21
CA ALA A 27 -32.55 16.51 27.01
C ALA A 27 -31.85 17.33 25.91
N PRO A 28 -32.58 18.14 25.12
CA PRO A 28 -31.96 18.98 24.10
C PRO A 28 -31.02 20.02 24.74
N MET A 29 -29.97 20.39 24.01
CA MET A 29 -29.12 21.51 24.40
C MET A 29 -29.95 22.81 24.43
N PRO A 30 -29.86 23.64 25.48
CA PRO A 30 -30.60 24.89 25.56
C PRO A 30 -30.38 25.75 24.32
N GLU A 31 -31.46 26.31 23.78
CA GLU A 31 -31.41 27.14 22.58
C GLU A 31 -30.52 28.36 22.82
N GLY A 32 -29.59 28.62 21.91
CA GLY A 32 -28.67 29.76 22.01
C GLY A 32 -27.59 29.63 23.09
N LEU A 33 -27.43 28.47 23.76
CA LEU A 33 -26.31 28.23 24.69
C LEU A 33 -24.96 28.40 23.97
N ILE A 34 -24.80 27.77 22.81
CA ILE A 34 -23.69 28.01 21.89
C ILE A 34 -24.22 28.87 20.74
N LYS A 35 -23.78 30.11 20.65
CA LYS A 35 -24.23 31.10 19.65
C LYS A 35 -23.63 30.83 18.27
N SER A 36 -22.37 30.44 18.22
CA SER A 36 -21.64 30.16 16.98
C SER A 36 -20.52 29.18 17.21
N VAL A 37 -20.21 28.43 16.15
CA VAL A 37 -19.05 27.54 16.06
C VAL A 37 -18.32 27.84 14.76
N ASP A 38 -17.05 28.23 14.88
CA ASP A 38 -16.09 28.29 13.78
C ASP A 38 -15.11 27.12 13.92
N CYS A 39 -14.87 26.40 12.82
CA CYS A 39 -14.01 25.23 12.79
C CYS A 39 -13.29 25.21 11.44
N LYS A 40 -12.02 25.60 11.43
CA LYS A 40 -11.21 25.73 10.20
C LYS A 40 -10.00 24.82 10.28
N LEU A 41 -9.67 24.16 9.17
CA LEU A 41 -8.39 23.44 9.07
C LEU A 41 -7.27 24.46 9.22
N GLN A 42 -6.30 24.19 10.10
CA GLN A 42 -5.15 25.08 10.29
C GLN A 42 -4.33 25.19 9.01
N GLU A 43 -3.77 26.36 8.72
CA GLU A 43 -2.95 26.59 7.51
C GLU A 43 -1.81 25.58 7.40
N GLY A 44 -1.15 25.28 8.52
CA GLY A 44 -0.11 24.25 8.57
C GLY A 44 -0.63 22.90 8.04
N SER A 45 -1.85 22.50 8.40
CA SER A 45 -2.46 21.23 8.00
C SER A 45 -2.84 21.15 6.53
N TYR A 46 -2.71 22.24 5.75
CA TYR A 46 -2.83 22.18 4.31
C TYR A 46 -1.53 21.65 3.68
N PRO A 47 -1.60 20.56 2.91
CA PRO A 47 -0.44 20.00 2.24
C PRO A 47 0.06 20.91 1.11
N ARG A 48 1.38 20.91 0.85
CA ARG A 48 1.97 21.66 -0.28
C ARG A 48 1.29 21.23 -1.59
N GLY A 49 0.73 22.20 -2.31
CA GLY A 49 -0.03 21.96 -3.54
C GLY A 49 -1.46 21.44 -3.33
N ASN A 50 -2.05 21.58 -2.13
CA ASN A 50 -3.43 21.19 -1.80
C ASN A 50 -3.74 19.70 -2.07
N PHE A 51 -2.76 18.84 -1.85
CA PHE A 51 -2.87 17.40 -2.06
C PHE A 51 -3.36 16.63 -0.85
N PHE A 52 -4.60 16.19 -0.87
CA PHE A 52 -5.18 15.36 0.17
C PHE A 52 -4.90 13.85 -0.05
N ASP A 53 -5.17 13.02 0.95
CA ASP A 53 -5.00 11.56 0.83
C ASP A 53 -6.17 10.93 0.05
N LEU A 54 -5.94 9.81 -0.63
CA LEU A 54 -6.96 9.04 -1.34
C LEU A 54 -7.12 7.66 -0.70
N ARG A 55 -8.23 7.45 0.00
CA ARG A 55 -8.63 6.12 0.43
C ARG A 55 -9.49 5.44 -0.61
N MET A 56 -9.08 4.24 -0.99
CA MET A 56 -9.84 3.40 -1.89
C MET A 56 -10.28 2.11 -1.21
N GLY A 57 -11.44 1.60 -1.60
CA GLY A 57 -11.86 0.27 -1.23
C GLY A 57 -12.55 -0.45 -2.37
N ILE A 58 -12.41 -1.76 -2.35
CA ILE A 58 -13.01 -2.68 -3.31
C ILE A 58 -14.21 -3.31 -2.65
N LYS A 59 -15.36 -3.28 -3.32
CA LYS A 59 -16.50 -4.08 -2.90
C LYS A 59 -16.28 -5.52 -3.37
N LEU A 60 -16.38 -6.46 -2.43
CA LEU A 60 -16.35 -7.88 -2.74
C LEU A 60 -17.77 -8.40 -2.83
N ASP A 61 -17.99 -9.20 -3.87
CA ASP A 61 -19.18 -10.03 -4.01
C ASP A 61 -19.16 -11.16 -2.98
N GLU A 62 -20.28 -11.39 -2.30
CA GLU A 62 -20.34 -12.35 -1.20
C GLU A 62 -20.33 -13.80 -1.67
N ASP A 63 -20.81 -14.09 -2.88
CA ASP A 63 -20.81 -15.42 -3.47
C ASP A 63 -19.44 -15.79 -4.00
N ARG A 64 -18.85 -14.88 -4.77
CA ARG A 64 -17.60 -15.12 -5.49
C ARG A 64 -16.38 -14.88 -4.62
N TRP A 65 -16.55 -14.11 -3.55
CA TRP A 65 -15.45 -13.56 -2.75
C TRP A 65 -14.37 -12.89 -3.62
N ALA A 66 -14.81 -12.24 -4.69
CA ALA A 66 -13.99 -11.55 -5.68
C ALA A 66 -14.49 -10.11 -5.85
N ALA A 67 -13.67 -9.26 -6.47
CA ALA A 67 -14.05 -7.87 -6.73
C ALA A 67 -15.32 -7.78 -7.59
N GLU A 68 -16.22 -6.88 -7.21
CA GLU A 68 -17.39 -6.51 -8.00
C GLU A 68 -17.01 -5.38 -8.95
N ALA A 69 -17.21 -5.60 -10.25
CA ALA A 69 -16.88 -4.63 -11.28
C ALA A 69 -17.62 -3.31 -11.04
N ASN A 70 -16.93 -2.18 -11.21
CA ASN A 70 -17.48 -0.82 -11.08
C ASN A 70 -18.05 -0.47 -9.69
N ALA A 71 -17.76 -1.25 -8.65
CA ALA A 71 -18.26 -1.03 -7.29
C ALA A 71 -17.18 -0.55 -6.30
N ASN A 72 -16.06 -0.03 -6.82
CA ASN A 72 -15.01 0.55 -6.01
C ASN A 72 -15.47 1.89 -5.42
N TYR A 73 -15.07 2.19 -4.18
CA TYR A 73 -15.32 3.49 -3.58
C TYR A 73 -14.01 4.23 -3.31
N LYS A 74 -14.07 5.56 -3.47
CA LYS A 74 -12.95 6.47 -3.37
C LYS A 74 -13.33 7.58 -2.40
N MET A 75 -12.45 7.90 -1.47
CA MET A 75 -12.65 8.93 -0.45
C MET A 75 -11.40 9.78 -0.38
N GLU A 76 -11.55 11.06 -0.65
CA GLU A 76 -10.55 12.07 -0.29
C GLU A 76 -10.55 12.23 1.23
N THR A 77 -9.37 12.21 1.85
CA THR A 77 -9.22 12.29 3.31
C THR A 77 -8.12 13.26 3.71
N LEU A 78 -8.31 13.91 4.86
CA LEU A 78 -7.22 14.66 5.51
C LEU A 78 -6.18 13.68 6.07
N PHE A 79 -4.96 14.15 6.22
CA PHE A 79 -3.89 13.39 6.85
C PHE A 79 -4.16 13.17 8.34
N ARG A 80 -3.55 12.12 8.89
CA ARG A 80 -3.53 11.90 10.33
C ARG A 80 -2.86 13.10 11.00
N ASN A 81 -3.35 13.47 12.20
CA ASN A 81 -2.87 14.60 12.99
C ASN A 81 -3.09 15.99 12.38
N SER A 82 -3.85 16.11 11.29
CA SER A 82 -4.36 17.42 10.86
C SER A 82 -5.17 18.09 11.98
N ALA A 83 -4.88 19.37 12.20
CA ALA A 83 -5.44 20.16 13.28
C ALA A 83 -6.47 21.16 12.77
N PHE A 84 -7.51 21.40 13.57
CA PHE A 84 -8.54 22.39 13.28
C PHE A 84 -8.58 23.44 14.39
N ASP A 85 -8.64 24.71 14.00
CA ASP A 85 -8.96 25.80 14.91
C ASP A 85 -10.46 25.75 15.21
N LEU A 86 -10.81 25.37 16.43
CA LEU A 86 -12.19 25.33 16.92
C LEU A 86 -12.46 26.50 17.87
N VAL A 87 -13.38 27.38 17.49
CA VAL A 87 -13.85 28.49 18.32
C VAL A 87 -15.34 28.31 18.62
N LEU A 88 -15.66 28.24 19.91
CA LEU A 88 -17.03 28.15 20.41
C LEU A 88 -17.41 29.46 21.11
N SER A 89 -18.46 30.13 20.64
CA SER A 89 -19.01 31.32 21.33
C SER A 89 -20.18 30.91 22.21
N VAL A 90 -20.04 31.05 23.52
CA VAL A 90 -21.02 30.60 24.52
C VAL A 90 -21.81 31.80 25.08
N ASN A 91 -23.06 31.57 25.48
CA ASN A 91 -23.94 32.58 26.06
C ASN A 91 -23.94 32.52 27.59
N ASP A 92 -23.22 33.43 28.25
CA ASP A 92 -23.04 33.43 29.71
C ASP A 92 -24.36 33.40 30.52
N PRO A 93 -25.37 34.26 30.22
CA PRO A 93 -26.67 34.18 30.89
C PRO A 93 -27.36 32.82 30.82
N ILE A 94 -27.20 32.05 29.73
CA ILE A 94 -27.80 30.72 29.58
C ILE A 94 -26.90 29.66 30.24
N LEU A 95 -25.59 29.83 30.14
CA LEU A 95 -24.60 28.94 30.75
C LEU A 95 -24.73 28.86 32.27
N GLN A 96 -25.08 29.98 32.92
CA GLN A 96 -25.29 30.07 34.37
C GLN A 96 -26.65 29.50 34.84
N GLN A 97 -27.53 29.09 33.93
CA GLN A 97 -28.83 28.51 34.30
C GLN A 97 -28.69 27.02 34.64
N GLY A 98 -29.26 26.62 35.78
CA GLY A 98 -29.34 25.22 36.19
C GLY A 98 -27.97 24.54 36.18
N GLU A 99 -27.89 23.38 35.51
CA GLU A 99 -26.67 22.57 35.41
C GLU A 99 -25.87 22.83 34.11
N ASN A 100 -26.18 23.88 33.35
CA ASN A 100 -25.64 24.07 32.00
C ASN A 100 -24.11 24.21 31.99
N THR A 101 -23.52 24.89 32.99
CA THR A 101 -22.07 25.00 33.15
C THR A 101 -21.42 23.62 33.28
N THR A 102 -21.93 22.81 34.22
CA THR A 102 -21.42 21.45 34.46
C THR A 102 -21.62 20.53 33.26
N ARG A 103 -22.78 20.61 32.60
CA ARG A 103 -23.08 19.81 31.42
C ARG A 103 -22.19 20.16 30.24
N LEU A 104 -21.87 21.45 30.05
CA LEU A 104 -20.91 21.89 29.04
C LEU A 104 -19.50 21.41 29.36
N TYR A 105 -19.08 21.47 30.64
CA TYR A 105 -17.78 20.93 31.08
C TYR A 105 -17.61 19.46 30.69
N TYR A 106 -18.57 18.59 31.03
CA TYR A 106 -18.47 17.16 30.70
C TYR A 106 -18.64 16.89 29.20
N LEU A 107 -19.40 17.71 28.47
CA LEU A 107 -19.44 17.62 27.01
C LEU A 107 -18.05 17.90 26.41
N LEU A 108 -17.34 18.94 26.89
CA LEU A 108 -15.98 19.23 26.44
C LEU A 108 -14.98 18.14 26.85
N GLN A 109 -15.18 17.50 28.01
CA GLN A 109 -14.37 16.34 28.41
C GLN A 109 -14.55 15.13 27.48
N GLU A 110 -15.77 14.86 26.98
CA GLU A 110 -15.99 13.83 25.96
C GLU A 110 -15.24 14.12 24.66
N LEU A 111 -15.23 15.40 24.25
CA LEU A 111 -14.45 15.86 23.09
C LEU A 111 -12.93 15.70 23.34
N ARG A 112 -12.44 16.06 24.53
CA ARG A 112 -11.03 15.92 24.92
C ARG A 112 -10.58 14.45 24.98
N ALA A 113 -11.44 13.55 25.43
CA ALA A 113 -11.19 12.12 25.46
C ALA A 113 -11.27 11.44 24.08
N GLY A 114 -11.53 12.20 23.01
CA GLY A 114 -11.61 11.70 21.65
C GLY A 114 -12.81 10.79 21.40
N ARG A 115 -13.91 10.97 22.16
CA ARG A 115 -15.20 10.28 21.97
C ARG A 115 -16.15 11.07 21.06
N PHE A 116 -15.64 12.12 20.40
CA PHE A 116 -16.33 12.91 19.39
C PHE A 116 -15.86 12.52 17.98
N TRP A 117 -16.81 12.33 17.07
CA TRP A 117 -16.53 11.95 15.69
C TRP A 117 -17.14 12.95 14.71
N PHE A 118 -16.31 13.53 13.85
CA PHE A 118 -16.60 14.58 12.88
C PHE A 118 -16.44 14.07 11.44
N GLY A 119 -17.22 14.60 10.49
CA GLY A 119 -17.12 14.21 9.07
C GLY A 119 -17.81 12.88 8.70
N ALA A 120 -17.44 12.34 7.54
CA ALA A 120 -18.00 11.12 6.96
C ALA A 120 -17.15 9.88 7.29
N GLY A 121 -17.69 8.67 7.03
CA GLY A 121 -16.90 7.44 7.17
C GLY A 121 -16.52 7.07 8.60
N LYS A 122 -17.20 7.62 9.62
CA LYS A 122 -16.87 7.43 11.06
C LYS A 122 -16.59 5.98 11.45
N SER A 123 -17.45 5.06 11.02
CA SER A 123 -17.30 3.63 11.34
C SER A 123 -16.23 2.89 10.53
N LYS A 124 -15.44 3.58 9.69
CA LYS A 124 -14.42 3.06 8.78
C LYS A 124 -13.01 3.61 9.09
N GLY A 125 -12.80 4.09 10.31
CA GLY A 125 -11.50 4.61 10.78
C GLY A 125 -11.30 6.11 10.55
N LEU A 126 -12.32 6.83 10.09
CA LEU A 126 -12.22 8.25 9.78
C LEU A 126 -12.91 9.13 10.83
N GLY A 127 -12.48 10.38 10.93
CA GLY A 127 -13.25 11.41 11.61
C GLY A 127 -13.20 11.39 13.12
N ARG A 128 -12.31 10.60 13.74
CA ARG A 128 -12.07 10.70 15.19
C ARG A 128 -11.24 11.95 15.47
N CYS A 129 -11.78 12.87 16.26
CA CYS A 129 -11.10 14.10 16.65
C CYS A 129 -11.01 14.15 18.18
N ARG A 130 -9.92 14.72 18.70
CA ARG A 130 -9.80 15.09 20.11
C ARG A 130 -9.70 16.60 20.23
N LEU A 131 -10.30 17.15 21.27
CA LEU A 131 -10.16 18.56 21.60
C LEU A 131 -8.89 18.76 22.42
N GLU A 132 -8.00 19.61 21.92
CA GLU A 132 -6.83 20.09 22.64
C GLU A 132 -7.10 21.51 23.11
N MET A 133 -7.38 21.66 24.40
CA MET A 133 -7.58 22.95 25.03
C MET A 133 -7.28 22.89 26.52
N ASP A 134 -6.87 24.01 27.10
CA ASP A 134 -6.98 24.22 28.53
C ASP A 134 -8.45 24.42 28.90
N MET A 135 -8.94 23.64 29.87
CA MET A 135 -10.36 23.63 30.21
C MET A 135 -10.74 24.95 30.90
N PRO A 136 -11.62 25.77 30.30
CA PRO A 136 -11.99 27.08 30.85
C PRO A 136 -13.05 26.97 31.95
N LEU A 137 -13.66 25.78 32.09
CA LEU A 137 -14.68 25.45 33.08
C LEU A 137 -14.09 24.47 34.11
N SER A 138 -14.52 24.58 35.36
CA SER A 138 -14.12 23.68 36.45
C SER A 138 -15.13 22.53 36.62
N ALA A 139 -14.65 21.37 37.07
CA ALA A 139 -15.52 20.28 37.51
C ALA A 139 -16.29 20.71 38.76
N THR A 140 -17.56 20.36 38.85
CA THR A 140 -18.35 20.52 40.08
C THR A 140 -18.27 19.27 40.96
N GLU A 141 -18.48 19.42 42.27
CA GLU A 141 -18.42 18.31 43.24
C GLU A 141 -19.43 17.19 42.94
N ALA A 142 -20.62 17.54 42.42
CA ALA A 142 -21.63 16.59 41.96
C ALA A 142 -21.69 16.57 40.42
N PRO A 143 -21.42 15.42 39.77
CA PRO A 143 -21.61 15.27 38.32
C PRO A 143 -23.10 15.29 37.95
N PRO A 144 -23.44 15.76 36.74
CA PRO A 144 -24.82 15.82 36.27
C PRO A 144 -25.37 14.42 36.05
N ARG A 145 -26.70 14.28 36.12
CA ARG A 145 -27.35 13.02 35.76
C ARG A 145 -27.18 12.76 34.26
N VAL A 146 -26.66 11.58 33.94
CA VAL A 146 -26.52 11.09 32.56
C VAL A 146 -27.51 9.95 32.30
N GLN A 147 -27.75 9.64 31.03
CA GLN A 147 -28.54 8.46 30.65
C GLN A 147 -27.85 7.17 31.13
N ALA A 148 -28.62 6.13 31.42
CA ALA A 148 -28.07 4.89 31.97
C ALA A 148 -27.45 3.95 30.90
N ASP A 149 -27.89 4.09 29.65
CA ASP A 149 -27.56 3.21 28.52
C ASP A 149 -26.41 3.74 27.63
N ILE A 150 -25.73 4.81 28.02
CA ILE A 150 -24.60 5.39 27.26
C ILE A 150 -23.28 4.66 27.51
N ASN A 151 -23.31 3.32 27.51
CA ASN A 151 -22.11 2.54 27.78
C ASN A 151 -21.14 2.57 26.60
N HIS A 152 -19.85 2.50 26.90
CA HIS A 152 -18.75 2.49 25.94
C HIS A 152 -17.85 1.30 26.15
N LEU A 153 -17.53 0.61 25.06
CA LEU A 153 -16.49 -0.41 25.02
C LEU A 153 -15.40 0.03 24.05
N ARG A 154 -14.16 0.02 24.49
CA ARG A 154 -12.98 0.19 23.65
C ARG A 154 -12.09 -1.04 23.80
N LEU A 155 -11.76 -1.65 22.68
CA LEU A 155 -10.83 -2.76 22.60
C LEU A 155 -9.57 -2.29 21.86
N THR A 156 -8.42 -2.56 22.44
CA THR A 156 -7.11 -2.40 21.79
C THR A 156 -6.62 -3.77 21.39
N LEU A 157 -6.24 -3.92 20.11
CA LEU A 157 -5.74 -5.17 19.57
C LEU A 157 -4.39 -4.97 18.92
N ALA A 158 -3.57 -6.01 18.96
CA ALA A 158 -2.30 -6.08 18.25
C ALA A 158 -2.15 -7.41 17.50
N PHE A 159 -1.55 -7.37 16.32
CA PHE A 159 -1.11 -8.56 15.57
C PHE A 159 0.23 -8.26 14.87
N ASN A 160 0.98 -9.29 14.50
CA ASN A 160 2.22 -9.14 13.75
C ASN A 160 2.16 -9.83 12.38
N ALA A 161 3.18 -9.61 11.56
CA ALA A 161 3.32 -10.21 10.22
C ALA A 161 4.09 -11.54 10.22
N THR A 162 3.98 -12.36 11.28
CA THR A 162 4.55 -13.72 11.30
C THR A 162 3.89 -14.66 10.27
N ASN A 163 2.66 -14.33 9.86
CA ASN A 163 2.14 -14.74 8.57
C ASN A 163 2.23 -13.56 7.61
N PRO A 164 2.71 -13.75 6.37
CA PRO A 164 2.87 -12.68 5.40
C PRO A 164 1.61 -11.83 5.23
N VAL A 165 1.76 -10.51 5.29
CA VAL A 165 0.66 -9.56 5.13
C VAL A 165 0.86 -8.76 3.86
N LEU A 166 -0.19 -8.69 3.05
CA LEU A 166 -0.23 -7.91 1.82
C LEU A 166 -1.51 -7.07 1.79
N VAL A 167 -1.38 -5.81 2.17
CA VAL A 167 -2.45 -4.81 2.10
C VAL A 167 -1.98 -3.70 1.17
N GLY A 168 -2.53 -3.67 -0.03
CA GLY A 168 -2.17 -2.68 -1.04
C GLY A 168 -2.98 -2.87 -2.31
N TRP A 169 -3.02 -1.84 -3.14
CA TRP A 169 -3.55 -1.95 -4.49
C TRP A 169 -2.55 -2.66 -5.39
N ASN A 170 -3.07 -3.33 -6.42
CA ASN A 170 -2.25 -3.88 -7.50
C ASN A 170 -1.77 -2.72 -8.38
N TRP A 171 -0.78 -1.97 -7.89
CA TRP A 171 -0.04 -1.01 -8.69
C TRP A 171 0.96 -1.76 -9.57
N GLY A 172 1.25 -1.26 -10.77
CA GLY A 172 2.24 -1.87 -11.65
C GLY A 172 1.73 -3.04 -12.50
N LYS A 173 0.42 -3.35 -12.44
CA LYS A 173 -0.17 -4.41 -13.27
C LYS A 173 -0.36 -3.91 -14.69
N VAL A 174 0.64 -4.16 -15.53
CA VAL A 174 0.51 -4.04 -16.99
C VAL A 174 -0.58 -5.02 -17.43
N ASP A 175 -1.68 -4.50 -17.96
CA ASP A 175 -2.67 -5.32 -18.65
C ASP A 175 -2.06 -5.72 -20.00
N PRO A 176 -1.75 -7.01 -20.24
CA PRO A 176 -1.12 -7.45 -21.47
C PRO A 176 -2.00 -7.21 -22.71
N ASP A 177 -3.31 -6.96 -22.52
CA ASP A 177 -4.26 -6.69 -23.60
C ASP A 177 -4.41 -5.17 -23.89
N VAL A 178 -3.77 -4.28 -23.10
CA VAL A 178 -3.79 -2.83 -23.35
C VAL A 178 -2.62 -2.44 -24.27
N PRO A 179 -2.87 -1.83 -25.44
CA PRO A 179 -1.80 -1.43 -26.35
C PRO A 179 -0.83 -0.44 -25.70
N SER A 180 0.46 -0.63 -25.96
CA SER A 180 1.61 0.00 -25.28
C SER A 180 1.80 1.52 -25.51
N PHE A 181 0.78 2.25 -25.97
CA PHE A 181 0.90 3.65 -26.34
C PHE A 181 -0.24 4.50 -25.76
N ALA A 182 -0.15 4.81 -24.47
CA ALA A 182 -0.65 6.09 -23.97
C ALA A 182 0.39 7.17 -24.33
N ALA A 183 -0.04 8.32 -24.83
CA ALA A 183 0.87 9.43 -25.14
C ALA A 183 1.58 9.88 -23.86
N VAL A 184 2.86 9.53 -23.70
CA VAL A 184 3.67 9.95 -22.55
C VAL A 184 4.03 11.42 -22.75
N GLU A 185 3.66 12.29 -21.82
CA GLU A 185 4.12 13.69 -21.82
C GLU A 185 5.53 13.77 -21.25
N GLY A 186 6.44 14.45 -21.95
CA GLY A 186 7.82 14.59 -21.50
C GLY A 186 7.96 15.38 -20.21
N ARG A 187 6.95 16.16 -19.82
CA ARG A 187 6.89 16.86 -18.53
C ARG A 187 7.00 15.88 -17.37
N VAL A 188 6.25 14.79 -17.43
CA VAL A 188 6.20 13.76 -16.39
C VAL A 188 7.57 13.10 -16.21
N LEU A 189 8.35 12.97 -17.29
CA LEU A 189 9.71 12.42 -17.23
C LEU A 189 10.69 13.37 -16.56
N VAL A 190 10.58 14.69 -16.81
CA VAL A 190 11.45 15.71 -16.18
C VAL A 190 11.13 15.85 -14.70
N GLU A 191 9.84 15.90 -14.33
CA GLU A 191 9.39 16.02 -12.93
C GLU A 191 9.86 14.87 -12.04
N ALA A 192 9.97 13.66 -12.61
CA ALA A 192 10.43 12.47 -11.89
C ALA A 192 11.93 12.51 -11.51
N MET A 193 12.74 13.37 -12.13
CA MET A 193 14.20 13.46 -11.91
C MET A 193 14.54 14.36 -10.70
N ARG A 194 14.37 13.83 -9.48
CA ARG A 194 14.64 14.57 -8.23
C ARG A 194 16.09 15.01 -8.05
N ASP A 195 17.03 14.33 -8.71
CA ASP A 195 18.47 14.64 -8.66
C ASP A 195 18.83 15.96 -9.40
N ILE A 196 17.89 16.52 -10.17
CA ILE A 196 18.08 17.80 -10.88
C ILE A 196 17.53 18.95 -10.03
N PRO A 197 18.33 19.99 -9.69
CA PRO A 197 17.83 21.14 -8.94
C PRO A 197 16.60 21.79 -9.58
N ASP A 198 15.62 22.20 -8.77
CA ASP A 198 14.32 22.70 -9.23
C ASP A 198 14.40 23.84 -10.28
N PRO A 199 15.33 24.82 -10.21
CA PRO A 199 15.47 25.86 -11.23
C PRO A 199 15.92 25.33 -12.60
N ILE A 200 16.72 24.27 -12.63
CA ILE A 200 17.18 23.60 -13.85
C ILE A 200 16.04 22.72 -14.39
N ARG A 201 15.36 21.99 -13.50
CA ARG A 201 14.23 21.12 -13.84
C ARG A 201 13.09 21.91 -14.50
N SER A 202 12.72 23.06 -13.93
CA SER A 202 11.67 23.94 -14.46
C SER A 202 11.97 24.43 -15.89
N ARG A 203 13.25 24.69 -16.20
CA ARG A 203 13.68 25.10 -17.55
C ARG A 203 13.68 23.93 -18.54
N LEU A 204 14.03 22.72 -18.08
CA LEU A 204 13.93 21.51 -18.89
C LEU A 204 12.48 21.20 -19.25
N GLU A 205 11.53 21.40 -18.33
CA GLU A 205 10.10 21.25 -18.62
C GLU A 205 9.66 22.15 -19.78
N MET A 206 10.06 23.42 -19.80
CA MET A 206 9.69 24.34 -20.89
C MET A 206 10.14 23.85 -22.27
N GLY A 207 11.28 23.14 -22.35
CA GLY A 207 11.83 22.63 -23.61
C GLY A 207 11.41 21.19 -23.96
N LEU A 208 11.00 20.39 -22.97
CA LEU A 208 10.82 18.94 -23.11
C LEU A 208 9.43 18.44 -22.68
N ALA A 209 8.48 19.33 -22.35
CA ALA A 209 7.15 18.96 -21.84
C ALA A 209 6.22 18.26 -22.84
N GLY A 210 6.48 18.37 -24.15
CA GLY A 210 5.56 17.90 -25.19
C GLY A 210 5.36 16.37 -25.25
N PRO A 211 4.38 15.89 -26.04
CA PRO A 211 4.10 14.47 -26.20
C PRO A 211 5.29 13.72 -26.81
N ILE A 212 5.56 12.53 -26.28
CA ILE A 212 6.65 11.65 -26.69
C ILE A 212 6.15 10.66 -27.72
N LEU A 213 6.70 10.75 -28.92
CA LEU A 213 6.48 9.80 -30.00
C LEU A 213 7.48 8.63 -29.95
N SER A 214 8.67 8.89 -29.40
CA SER A 214 9.77 7.93 -29.28
C SER A 214 10.59 8.25 -28.02
N PRO A 215 10.74 7.31 -27.07
CA PRO A 215 11.60 7.48 -25.89
C PRO A 215 13.05 7.83 -26.26
N GLU A 216 13.59 7.22 -27.31
CA GLU A 216 14.97 7.44 -27.76
C GLU A 216 15.16 8.86 -28.32
N ASP A 217 14.18 9.38 -29.07
CA ASP A 217 14.22 10.75 -29.58
C ASP A 217 14.18 11.77 -28.43
N TRP A 218 13.37 11.49 -27.41
CA TRP A 218 13.29 12.32 -26.22
C TRP A 218 14.61 12.31 -25.43
N LYS A 219 15.19 11.12 -25.18
CA LYS A 219 16.51 10.97 -24.52
C LYS A 219 17.61 11.70 -25.27
N GLY A 220 17.59 11.67 -26.60
CA GLY A 220 18.52 12.42 -27.45
C GLY A 220 18.32 13.95 -27.40
N LYS A 221 17.09 14.44 -27.21
CA LYS A 221 16.83 15.86 -26.93
C LYS A 221 17.31 16.25 -25.54
N PHE A 222 16.98 15.44 -24.52
CA PHE A 222 17.40 15.66 -23.14
C PHE A 222 18.92 15.79 -22.99
N ALA A 223 19.68 14.88 -23.60
CA ALA A 223 21.15 14.92 -23.58
C ALA A 223 21.76 16.21 -24.14
N ARG A 224 21.10 16.81 -25.14
CA ARG A 224 21.55 18.08 -25.73
C ARG A 224 21.13 19.29 -24.91
N TYR A 225 19.97 19.22 -24.25
CA TYR A 225 19.41 20.34 -23.51
C TYR A 225 19.98 20.47 -22.10
N LEU A 226 20.28 19.36 -21.41
CA LEU A 226 20.74 19.38 -20.01
C LEU A 226 22.01 20.23 -19.80
N PRO A 227 23.12 20.06 -20.54
CA PRO A 227 24.32 20.90 -20.36
C PRO A 227 24.05 22.38 -20.59
N ARG A 228 23.18 22.68 -21.57
CA ARG A 228 22.81 24.05 -21.95
C ARG A 228 22.00 24.74 -20.86
N VAL A 229 21.02 24.06 -20.28
CA VAL A 229 20.20 24.61 -19.19
C VAL A 229 21.06 24.87 -17.94
N ILE A 230 21.99 23.96 -17.62
CA ILE A 230 22.95 24.17 -16.52
C ILE A 230 23.81 25.41 -16.78
N ALA A 231 24.34 25.56 -18.00
CA ALA A 231 25.14 26.73 -18.39
C ALA A 231 24.37 28.04 -18.21
N ILE A 232 23.14 28.13 -18.75
CA ILE A 232 22.29 29.32 -18.63
C ILE A 232 22.02 29.66 -17.16
N TRP A 233 21.65 28.68 -16.36
CA TRP A 233 21.37 28.90 -14.95
C TRP A 233 22.60 29.37 -14.16
N LEU A 234 23.78 28.77 -14.42
CA LEU A 234 25.03 29.22 -13.80
C LEU A 234 25.37 30.66 -14.21
N MET A 235 25.19 31.04 -15.47
CA MET A 235 25.43 32.40 -15.95
C MET A 235 24.53 33.43 -15.24
N GLU A 236 23.25 33.08 -15.02
CA GLU A 236 22.31 33.93 -14.29
C GLU A 236 22.72 34.13 -12.83
N GLN A 237 23.03 33.05 -12.09
CA GLN A 237 23.45 33.15 -10.68
C GLN A 237 24.80 33.87 -10.53
N SER A 238 25.66 33.73 -11.54
CA SER A 238 27.00 34.32 -11.56
C SER A 238 27.03 35.78 -12.02
N SER A 239 25.85 36.40 -12.22
CA SER A 239 25.72 37.80 -12.64
C SER A 239 25.34 38.69 -11.46
N GLY A 240 26.10 39.76 -11.23
CA GLY A 240 25.84 40.72 -10.17
C GLY A 240 26.47 42.09 -10.43
N GLU A 241 26.21 43.05 -9.54
CA GLU A 241 26.83 44.39 -9.56
C GLU A 241 27.92 44.47 -8.48
N ALA A 242 29.11 44.97 -8.83
CA ALA A 242 30.17 45.29 -7.89
C ALA A 242 30.33 46.81 -7.77
N GLU A 243 30.38 47.31 -6.53
CA GLU A 243 30.62 48.73 -6.23
C GLU A 243 32.12 49.00 -6.10
N ILE A 244 32.62 50.03 -6.79
CA ILE A 244 34.00 50.49 -6.70
C ILE A 244 33.98 51.94 -6.23
N TRP A 245 34.69 52.21 -5.13
CA TRP A 245 34.87 53.53 -4.57
C TRP A 245 36.30 54.00 -4.84
N THR A 246 36.48 55.16 -5.46
CA THR A 246 37.81 55.70 -5.79
C THR A 246 37.90 57.16 -5.36
N LEU A 247 39.01 57.58 -4.75
CA LEU A 247 39.27 58.99 -4.45
C LEU A 247 40.01 59.62 -5.64
N PRO A 248 39.35 60.36 -6.56
CA PRO A 248 40.01 60.87 -7.75
C PRO A 248 41.04 61.95 -7.38
N SER A 249 42.16 62.02 -8.08
CA SER A 249 43.19 63.04 -7.83
C SER A 249 42.66 64.49 -7.87
N ALA A 250 41.60 64.77 -8.63
CA ALA A 250 40.95 66.08 -8.66
C ALA A 250 40.25 66.45 -7.34
N ALA A 251 39.71 65.47 -6.61
CA ALA A 251 39.08 65.68 -5.30
C ALA A 251 40.10 66.14 -4.25
N LEU A 252 41.34 65.65 -4.32
CA LEU A 252 42.41 66.04 -3.40
C LEU A 252 42.73 67.55 -3.49
N GLY A 253 42.74 68.09 -4.72
CA GLY A 253 42.94 69.53 -4.96
C GLY A 253 41.80 70.41 -4.44
N ARG A 254 40.56 69.89 -4.42
CA ARG A 254 39.39 70.58 -3.83
C ARG A 254 39.44 70.54 -2.31
N LEU A 255 39.81 69.41 -1.73
CA LEU A 255 39.94 69.23 -0.28
C LEU A 255 41.03 70.12 0.34
N GLY A 256 42.03 70.55 -0.44
CA GLY A 256 43.11 71.46 -0.01
C GLY A 256 42.86 72.96 -0.22
N LYS A 257 41.71 73.40 -0.76
CA LYS A 257 41.41 74.82 -1.03
C LYS A 257 40.07 75.25 -0.39
N GLY A 258 39.99 76.48 0.15
CA GLY A 258 38.75 77.10 0.67
C GLY A 258 38.75 77.39 2.18
N LYS A 259 37.61 77.93 2.69
CA LYS A 259 37.44 78.42 4.09
C LYS A 259 37.69 77.35 5.17
N TYR A 260 37.62 76.07 4.82
CA TYR A 260 37.89 74.93 5.69
C TYR A 260 38.82 73.90 5.03
N ALA A 261 39.90 74.33 4.36
CA ALA A 261 40.86 73.43 3.70
C ALA A 261 41.49 72.41 4.68
N LEU A 262 41.71 71.19 4.22
CA LEU A 262 42.44 70.18 5.00
C LEU A 262 43.93 70.58 5.11
N SER A 263 44.52 70.34 6.28
CA SER A 263 45.94 70.65 6.51
C SER A 263 46.86 69.84 5.58
N LYS A 264 48.02 70.37 5.22
CA LYS A 264 49.01 69.69 4.36
C LYS A 264 49.35 68.27 4.86
N SER A 265 49.54 68.10 6.18
CA SER A 265 49.77 66.78 6.80
C SER A 265 48.67 65.74 6.57
N VAL A 266 47.42 66.16 6.37
CA VAL A 266 46.28 65.27 6.11
C VAL A 266 46.22 64.90 4.64
N LEU A 267 46.52 65.84 3.75
CA LEU A 267 46.58 65.60 2.30
C LEU A 267 47.74 64.66 1.94
N ASP A 268 48.91 64.86 2.55
CA ASP A 268 50.08 64.00 2.36
C ASP A 268 49.81 62.55 2.85
N ALA A 269 49.04 62.40 3.94
CA ALA A 269 48.69 61.09 4.50
C ALA A 269 47.72 60.28 3.64
N ILE A 270 46.81 60.93 2.92
CA ILE A 270 45.84 60.27 2.03
C ILE A 270 46.28 60.22 0.57
N GLN A 271 47.35 60.92 0.20
CA GLN A 271 47.95 60.89 -1.14
C GLN A 271 48.19 59.47 -1.68
N PRO A 272 48.63 58.47 -0.87
CA PRO A 272 48.81 57.08 -1.34
C PRO A 272 47.50 56.33 -1.65
N LEU A 273 46.35 56.88 -1.26
CA LEU A 273 45.02 56.29 -1.48
C LEU A 273 44.29 56.92 -2.67
N VAL A 274 44.89 57.94 -3.30
CA VAL A 274 44.35 58.59 -4.51
C VAL A 274 44.39 57.62 -5.69
N ASP A 275 43.31 57.63 -6.47
CA ASP A 275 43.07 56.76 -7.64
C ASP A 275 43.13 55.25 -7.35
N LYS A 276 43.20 54.85 -6.07
CA LYS A 276 43.15 53.46 -5.63
C LYS A 276 41.67 53.02 -5.51
N PRO A 277 41.27 51.91 -6.16
CA PRO A 277 39.90 51.41 -6.06
C PRO A 277 39.68 50.66 -4.74
N PHE A 278 38.52 50.87 -4.12
CA PHE A 278 38.07 50.19 -2.92
C PHE A 278 36.76 49.42 -3.18
N PRO A 279 36.62 48.17 -2.69
CA PRO A 279 35.51 47.27 -3.04
C PRO A 279 34.19 47.56 -2.28
N SER A 280 34.19 48.51 -1.35
CA SER A 280 32.99 48.97 -0.62
C SER A 280 33.26 50.30 0.09
N GLU A 281 32.20 51.01 0.45
CA GLU A 281 32.27 52.25 1.26
C GLU A 281 32.98 51.99 2.61
N GLY A 282 32.68 50.86 3.26
CA GLY A 282 33.32 50.48 4.52
C GLY A 282 34.81 50.18 4.39
N ALA A 283 35.24 49.55 3.30
CA ALA A 283 36.65 49.30 3.02
C ALA A 283 37.41 50.61 2.73
N ALA A 284 36.76 51.54 2.02
CA ALA A 284 37.28 52.89 1.79
C ALA A 284 37.42 53.69 3.10
N ASP A 285 36.40 53.69 3.95
CA ASP A 285 36.41 54.39 5.25
C ASP A 285 37.48 53.82 6.19
N ALA A 286 37.63 52.48 6.24
CA ALA A 286 38.66 51.82 7.03
C ALA A 286 40.08 52.19 6.55
N ALA A 287 40.31 52.21 5.24
CA ALA A 287 41.60 52.59 4.67
C ALA A 287 41.93 54.07 4.90
N LEU A 288 40.94 54.96 4.76
CA LEU A 288 41.07 56.39 5.07
C LEU A 288 41.36 56.61 6.56
N THR A 289 40.63 55.93 7.44
CA THR A 289 40.80 56.00 8.90
C THR A 289 42.19 55.54 9.31
N ALA A 290 42.68 54.43 8.74
CA ALA A 290 44.02 53.91 9.00
C ALA A 290 45.12 54.88 8.54
N ALA A 291 44.98 55.46 7.35
CA ALA A 291 45.96 56.42 6.82
C ALA A 291 45.99 57.74 7.62
N LEU A 292 44.86 58.16 8.19
CA LEU A 292 44.73 59.41 8.94
C LEU A 292 45.10 59.30 10.43
N GLY A 293 45.12 58.09 10.99
CA GLY A 293 45.52 57.80 12.37
C GLY A 293 44.80 58.69 13.40
N SER A 294 45.56 59.56 14.10
CA SER A 294 45.04 60.49 15.11
C SER A 294 44.03 61.53 14.57
N LYS A 295 43.89 61.65 13.23
CA LYS A 295 42.93 62.52 12.54
C LYS A 295 41.81 61.76 11.82
N ALA A 296 41.54 60.52 12.25
CA ALA A 296 40.49 59.64 11.73
C ALA A 296 39.09 60.30 11.62
N ASN A 297 38.76 61.25 12.49
CA ASN A 297 37.50 61.99 12.44
C ASN A 297 37.26 62.74 11.11
N MET A 298 38.30 62.94 10.29
CA MET A 298 38.19 63.55 8.97
C MET A 298 37.93 62.56 7.82
N ALA A 299 37.99 61.24 8.06
CA ALA A 299 37.79 60.19 7.04
C ALA A 299 36.43 60.34 6.32
N ARG A 300 35.34 60.53 7.07
CA ARG A 300 33.99 60.75 6.51
C ARG A 300 33.90 61.95 5.55
N ARG A 301 34.72 62.98 5.75
CA ARG A 301 34.72 64.16 4.89
C ARG A 301 35.42 63.86 3.56
N ILE A 302 36.43 63.00 3.56
CA ILE A 302 37.15 62.57 2.37
C ILE A 302 36.35 61.49 1.62
N LEU A 303 35.69 60.59 2.33
CA LEU A 303 34.79 59.57 1.79
C LEU A 303 33.68 60.18 0.92
N LYS A 304 33.14 61.34 1.32
CA LYS A 304 32.14 62.09 0.54
C LYS A 304 32.62 62.60 -0.82
N GLU A 305 33.93 62.73 -1.01
CA GLU A 305 34.52 63.19 -2.26
C GLU A 305 35.00 62.02 -3.14
N MET A 306 34.84 60.77 -2.67
CA MET A 306 35.10 59.58 -3.48
C MET A 306 33.98 59.38 -4.50
N VAL A 307 34.36 58.91 -5.68
CA VAL A 307 33.44 58.55 -6.76
C VAL A 307 33.04 57.09 -6.57
N HIS A 308 31.74 56.85 -6.59
CA HIS A 308 31.14 55.51 -6.55
C HIS A 308 30.74 55.11 -7.97
N GLU A 309 31.34 54.04 -8.49
CA GLU A 309 31.00 53.42 -9.77
C GLU A 309 30.44 52.01 -9.56
N ARG A 310 29.39 51.67 -10.31
CA ARG A 310 28.83 50.32 -10.34
C ARG A 310 29.27 49.62 -11.62
N GLN A 311 29.93 48.49 -11.49
CA GLN A 311 30.36 47.67 -12.63
C GLN A 311 29.66 46.32 -12.59
N ALA A 312 29.17 45.86 -13.74
CA ALA A 312 28.65 44.50 -13.88
C ALA A 312 29.80 43.50 -13.68
N ARG A 313 29.66 42.61 -12.70
CA ARG A 313 30.61 41.54 -12.40
C ARG A 313 29.96 40.21 -12.76
N GLN A 314 30.65 39.44 -13.60
CA GLN A 314 30.24 38.08 -13.95
C GLN A 314 31.31 37.12 -13.44
N GLN A 315 31.10 36.58 -12.24
CA GLN A 315 32.00 35.64 -11.58
C GLN A 315 31.21 34.43 -11.15
N LEU A 316 31.75 33.23 -11.42
CA LEU A 316 31.09 31.98 -11.07
C LEU A 316 30.67 31.96 -9.60
N ASP A 317 29.38 31.79 -9.38
CA ASP A 317 28.82 31.46 -8.07
C ASP A 317 29.21 30.01 -7.72
N GLN A 318 30.13 29.89 -6.77
CA GLN A 318 30.65 28.59 -6.34
C GLN A 318 29.62 27.78 -5.56
N GLU A 319 28.71 28.43 -4.82
CA GLU A 319 27.65 27.72 -4.08
C GLU A 319 26.62 27.15 -5.05
N ALA A 320 26.24 27.92 -6.07
CA ALA A 320 25.36 27.45 -7.14
C ALA A 320 25.96 26.27 -7.91
N TRP A 321 27.26 26.31 -8.24
CA TRP A 321 27.95 25.17 -8.86
C TRP A 321 28.02 23.96 -7.94
N GLN A 322 28.37 24.15 -6.66
CA GLN A 322 28.45 23.08 -5.68
C GLN A 322 27.10 22.35 -5.55
N GLN A 323 26.00 23.11 -5.49
CA GLN A 323 24.65 22.55 -5.44
C GLN A 323 24.35 21.63 -6.65
N VAL A 324 24.71 22.06 -7.86
CA VAL A 324 24.51 21.27 -9.08
C VAL A 324 25.42 20.04 -9.09
N ALA A 325 26.68 20.22 -8.70
CA ALA A 325 27.66 19.15 -8.69
C ALA A 325 27.28 18.04 -7.70
N ASP A 326 26.87 18.39 -6.49
CA ASP A 326 26.45 17.42 -5.47
C ASP A 326 25.15 16.71 -5.87
N SER A 327 24.18 17.45 -6.39
CA SER A 327 22.88 16.86 -6.78
C SER A 327 23.02 15.88 -7.94
N LEU A 328 23.85 16.21 -8.94
CA LEU A 328 24.04 15.38 -10.12
C LEU A 328 25.20 14.37 -9.99
N GLY A 329 26.04 14.49 -8.97
CA GLY A 329 27.27 13.71 -8.83
C GLY A 329 28.34 14.08 -9.86
N LEU A 330 28.45 15.37 -10.20
CA LEU A 330 29.47 15.89 -11.11
C LEU A 330 30.76 16.22 -10.34
N ASP A 331 31.88 16.23 -11.07
CA ASP A 331 33.19 16.58 -10.51
C ASP A 331 33.26 18.06 -10.13
N VAL A 332 33.29 18.33 -8.81
CA VAL A 332 33.36 19.67 -8.23
C VAL A 332 34.59 20.45 -8.74
N THR A 333 35.68 19.76 -9.12
CA THR A 333 36.92 20.40 -9.59
C THR A 333 36.77 21.12 -10.93
N LEU A 334 35.65 20.91 -11.65
CA LEU A 334 35.34 21.66 -12.88
C LEU A 334 35.10 23.16 -12.64
N ALA A 335 34.94 23.61 -11.39
CA ALA A 335 34.69 25.00 -11.02
C ALA A 335 35.67 25.99 -11.67
N GLU A 336 36.98 25.70 -11.69
CA GLU A 336 37.99 26.59 -12.27
C GLU A 336 37.81 26.75 -13.79
N ARG A 337 37.49 25.66 -14.48
CA ARG A 337 37.26 25.66 -15.94
C ARG A 337 35.96 26.36 -16.32
N LEU A 338 34.93 26.24 -15.49
CA LEU A 338 33.65 26.94 -15.65
C LEU A 338 33.82 28.44 -15.37
N ALA A 339 34.55 28.81 -14.32
CA ALA A 339 34.81 30.20 -13.97
C ALA A 339 35.53 30.97 -15.09
N ALA A 340 36.48 30.31 -15.77
CA ALA A 340 37.20 30.90 -16.91
C ALA A 340 36.31 31.17 -18.14
N ARG A 341 35.09 30.58 -18.19
CA ARG A 341 34.20 30.60 -19.36
C ARG A 341 32.80 31.11 -19.03
N ILE A 342 32.58 31.64 -17.83
CA ILE A 342 31.25 32.01 -17.32
C ILE A 342 30.51 33.06 -18.15
N GLN A 343 31.20 33.72 -19.09
CA GLN A 343 30.63 34.75 -19.97
C GLN A 343 30.12 34.18 -21.32
N ASP A 344 30.39 32.92 -21.62
CA ASP A 344 30.08 32.29 -22.90
C ASP A 344 29.31 30.96 -22.70
N GLU A 345 28.02 30.98 -23.04
CA GLU A 345 27.13 29.80 -22.96
C GLU A 345 27.70 28.61 -23.74
N ALA A 346 28.21 28.83 -24.95
CA ALA A 346 28.70 27.75 -25.81
C ALA A 346 29.97 27.12 -25.20
N ALA A 347 30.89 27.97 -24.70
CA ALA A 347 32.11 27.50 -24.05
C ALA A 347 31.85 26.77 -22.72
N LEU A 348 30.80 27.14 -21.98
CA LEU A 348 30.33 26.41 -20.80
C LEU A 348 29.74 25.06 -21.18
N VAL A 349 28.91 25.00 -22.22
CA VAL A 349 28.33 23.75 -22.73
C VAL A 349 29.42 22.77 -23.15
N GLU A 350 30.51 23.23 -23.76
CA GLU A 350 31.66 22.37 -24.10
C GLU A 350 32.33 21.74 -22.87
N VAL A 351 32.38 22.44 -21.74
CA VAL A 351 32.92 21.90 -20.47
C VAL A 351 31.92 20.93 -19.84
N LEU A 352 30.64 21.28 -19.84
CA LEU A 352 29.58 20.53 -19.16
C LEU A 352 29.15 19.27 -19.92
N SER A 353 29.26 19.25 -21.25
CA SER A 353 28.76 18.14 -22.07
C SER A 353 29.40 16.79 -21.73
N PRO A 354 30.75 16.66 -21.63
CA PRO A 354 31.39 15.40 -21.23
C PRO A 354 31.02 14.97 -19.81
N ALA A 355 30.90 15.92 -18.88
CA ALA A 355 30.52 15.66 -17.49
C ALA A 355 29.07 15.16 -17.39
N CYS A 356 28.15 15.80 -18.12
CA CYS A 356 26.76 15.36 -18.22
C CYS A 356 26.66 13.99 -18.90
N GLN A 357 27.48 13.72 -19.92
CA GLN A 357 27.46 12.45 -20.64
C GLN A 357 27.78 11.24 -19.74
N ALA A 358 28.63 11.42 -18.72
CA ALA A 358 28.94 10.38 -17.73
C ALA A 358 27.73 10.01 -16.85
N ILE A 359 26.80 10.95 -16.60
CA ILE A 359 25.62 10.73 -15.75
C ILE A 359 24.36 10.36 -16.55
N LEU A 360 24.34 10.60 -17.87
CA LEU A 360 23.18 10.31 -18.73
C LEU A 360 22.66 8.86 -18.62
N PRO A 361 23.50 7.80 -18.55
CA PRO A 361 23.00 6.44 -18.41
C PRO A 361 22.11 6.23 -17.17
N ARG A 362 22.45 6.89 -16.05
CA ARG A 362 21.64 6.86 -14.82
C ARG A 362 20.31 7.58 -15.01
N LEU A 363 20.32 8.74 -15.67
CA LEU A 363 19.11 9.52 -15.94
C LEU A 363 18.19 8.85 -16.98
N TYR A 364 18.76 8.21 -18.01
CA TYR A 364 17.99 7.41 -18.98
C TYR A 364 17.32 6.21 -18.33
N GLN A 365 17.97 5.59 -17.35
CA GLN A 365 17.36 4.52 -16.58
C GLN A 365 16.13 5.02 -15.81
N GLN A 366 16.19 6.21 -15.19
CA GLN A 366 15.02 6.83 -14.55
C GLN A 366 13.89 7.07 -15.55
N VAL A 367 14.21 7.50 -16.78
CA VAL A 367 13.22 7.65 -17.88
C VAL A 367 12.57 6.33 -18.25
N ASP A 368 13.35 5.28 -18.47
CA ASP A 368 12.84 3.97 -18.89
C ASP A 368 11.96 3.33 -17.80
N GLN A 369 12.37 3.48 -16.55
CA GLN A 369 11.56 3.07 -15.39
C GLN A 369 10.25 3.84 -15.33
N GLN A 370 10.27 5.16 -15.55
CA GLN A 370 9.08 6.00 -15.56
C GLN A 370 8.13 5.65 -16.72
N ILE A 371 8.64 5.35 -17.91
CA ILE A 371 7.83 4.91 -19.06
C ILE A 371 7.15 3.56 -18.75
N THR A 372 7.92 2.60 -18.22
CA THR A 372 7.39 1.28 -17.83
C THR A 372 6.31 1.43 -16.77
N LEU A 373 6.51 2.35 -15.82
CA LEU A 373 5.55 2.66 -14.78
C LEU A 373 4.26 3.29 -15.32
N ILE A 374 4.35 4.22 -16.28
CA ILE A 374 3.18 4.82 -16.94
C ILE A 374 2.35 3.75 -17.67
N GLN A 375 3.01 2.77 -18.28
CA GLN A 375 2.35 1.63 -18.92
C GLN A 375 1.67 0.68 -17.92
N SER A 376 2.04 0.75 -16.64
CA SER A 376 1.68 -0.25 -15.64
C SER A 376 0.48 0.09 -14.76
N ASP A 377 -0.18 1.24 -14.98
CA ASP A 377 -1.31 1.70 -14.16
C ASP A 377 -2.26 2.65 -14.91
N SER A 378 -3.15 2.09 -15.74
CA SER A 378 -4.10 2.88 -16.53
C SER A 378 -5.37 3.30 -15.77
N TRP A 379 -5.64 2.75 -14.57
CA TRP A 379 -6.96 2.94 -13.95
C TRP A 379 -7.23 4.40 -13.53
N ILE A 380 -6.22 5.14 -13.06
CA ILE A 380 -6.38 6.57 -12.75
C ILE A 380 -6.60 7.35 -14.04
N ASP A 381 -5.84 7.03 -15.08
CA ASP A 381 -5.96 7.68 -16.38
C ASP A 381 -7.34 7.43 -17.01
N VAL A 382 -7.89 6.21 -16.85
CA VAL A 382 -9.27 5.86 -17.25
C VAL A 382 -10.30 6.65 -16.44
N GLU A 383 -10.10 6.82 -15.12
CA GLU A 383 -11.00 7.64 -14.29
C GLU A 383 -10.94 9.12 -14.67
N ILE A 384 -9.75 9.66 -14.93
CA ILE A 384 -9.57 11.05 -15.39
C ILE A 384 -10.31 11.25 -16.71
N ALA A 385 -10.08 10.38 -17.69
CA ALA A 385 -10.75 10.46 -19.00
C ALA A 385 -12.29 10.39 -18.86
N ALA A 386 -12.80 9.47 -18.04
CA ALA A 386 -14.24 9.38 -17.78
C ALA A 386 -14.80 10.66 -17.13
N ARG A 387 -14.05 11.28 -16.22
CA ARG A 387 -14.43 12.54 -15.55
C ARG A 387 -14.37 13.74 -16.48
N GLU A 388 -13.40 13.80 -17.38
CA GLU A 388 -13.31 14.83 -18.42
C GLU A 388 -14.51 14.76 -19.37
N GLU A 389 -14.94 13.56 -19.77
CA GLU A 389 -16.17 13.38 -20.54
C GLU A 389 -17.42 13.79 -19.75
N HIS A 390 -17.52 13.46 -18.45
CA HIS A 390 -18.61 13.93 -17.59
C HIS A 390 -18.64 15.46 -17.48
N LEU A 391 -17.47 16.10 -17.35
CA LEU A 391 -17.33 17.55 -17.31
C LEU A 391 -17.78 18.19 -18.62
N ARG A 392 -17.46 17.57 -19.77
CA ARG A 392 -17.93 17.99 -21.08
C ARG A 392 -19.45 17.92 -21.17
N ILE A 393 -20.06 16.79 -20.77
CA ILE A 393 -21.53 16.64 -20.74
C ILE A 393 -22.18 17.73 -19.87
N LYS A 394 -21.65 17.98 -18.66
CA LYS A 394 -22.20 19.01 -17.74
C LYS A 394 -22.07 20.43 -18.32
N THR A 395 -20.97 20.71 -19.02
CA THR A 395 -20.77 21.98 -19.72
C THR A 395 -21.77 22.13 -20.87
N MET A 396 -21.95 21.10 -21.69
CA MET A 396 -22.94 21.10 -22.79
C MET A 396 -24.38 21.28 -22.27
N LEU A 397 -24.72 20.70 -21.11
CA LEU A 397 -26.01 20.92 -20.43
C LEU A 397 -26.17 22.37 -19.94
N LEU A 398 -25.10 22.96 -19.39
CA LEU A 398 -25.10 24.36 -18.93
C LEU A 398 -25.24 25.33 -20.12
N GLU A 399 -24.68 24.97 -21.27
CA GLU A 399 -24.72 25.74 -22.53
C GLU A 399 -25.99 25.49 -23.36
N GLY A 400 -26.85 24.54 -22.95
CA GLY A 400 -28.09 24.21 -23.66
C GLY A 400 -27.91 23.41 -24.95
N GLN A 401 -26.74 22.77 -25.15
CA GLN A 401 -26.42 21.97 -26.33
C GLN A 401 -26.99 20.56 -26.29
N ILE A 402 -27.40 20.08 -25.10
CA ILE A 402 -28.08 18.79 -24.92
C ILE A 402 -29.55 19.07 -24.61
N GLY A 403 -30.44 18.56 -25.44
CA GLY A 403 -31.90 18.67 -25.26
C GLY A 403 -32.51 17.52 -24.45
N GLU A 404 -33.76 17.68 -24.02
CA GLU A 404 -34.49 16.66 -23.24
C GLU A 404 -34.70 15.35 -24.02
N HIS A 405 -34.93 15.43 -25.34
CA HIS A 405 -35.07 14.25 -26.19
C HIS A 405 -33.79 13.40 -26.20
N GLN A 406 -32.64 14.08 -26.29
CA GLN A 406 -31.34 13.44 -26.27
C GLN A 406 -31.04 12.83 -24.89
N TRP A 407 -31.35 13.55 -23.80
CA TRP A 407 -31.24 13.05 -22.41
C TRP A 407 -32.06 11.76 -22.17
N GLY A 408 -33.22 11.63 -22.82
CA GLY A 408 -34.10 10.48 -22.70
C GLY A 408 -33.66 9.24 -23.47
N ASP A 409 -32.67 9.34 -24.36
CA ASP A 409 -32.22 8.26 -25.23
C ASP A 409 -30.71 7.98 -25.11
N PRO A 410 -30.30 6.90 -24.40
CA PRO A 410 -28.90 6.52 -24.29
C PRO A 410 -28.20 6.20 -25.62
N ALA A 411 -28.94 6.05 -26.73
CA ALA A 411 -28.38 5.86 -28.06
C ALA A 411 -28.03 7.18 -28.79
N GLN A 412 -28.59 8.32 -28.35
CA GLN A 412 -28.33 9.64 -28.96
C GLN A 412 -27.14 10.34 -28.30
N VAL A 413 -25.94 9.91 -28.68
CA VAL A 413 -24.69 10.41 -28.11
C VAL A 413 -24.40 11.84 -28.59
N PRO A 414 -24.11 12.80 -27.69
CA PRO A 414 -23.66 14.15 -28.06
C PRO A 414 -22.33 14.14 -28.81
N GLU A 415 -22.15 15.08 -29.74
CA GLU A 415 -20.92 15.19 -30.51
C GLU A 415 -19.70 15.45 -29.60
N GLY A 416 -18.65 14.64 -29.75
CA GLY A 416 -17.43 14.72 -28.95
C GLY A 416 -17.51 14.06 -27.56
N VAL A 417 -18.57 13.30 -27.28
CA VAL A 417 -18.69 12.42 -26.10
C VAL A 417 -18.69 10.96 -26.58
N SER A 418 -18.05 10.05 -25.85
CA SER A 418 -18.07 8.64 -26.19
C SER A 418 -19.44 8.01 -25.87
N ARG A 419 -19.81 6.98 -26.64
CA ARG A 419 -21.06 6.23 -26.40
C ARG A 419 -21.11 5.61 -25.00
N ALA A 420 -19.97 5.13 -24.50
CA ALA A 420 -19.87 4.51 -23.19
C ALA A 420 -20.14 5.54 -22.09
N ALA A 421 -19.43 6.66 -22.10
CA ALA A 421 -19.59 7.72 -21.10
C ALA A 421 -20.99 8.32 -21.11
N TRP A 422 -21.59 8.55 -22.30
CA TRP A 422 -22.96 9.05 -22.39
C TRP A 422 -23.96 8.12 -21.73
N ARG A 423 -23.88 6.82 -22.05
CA ARG A 423 -24.77 5.80 -21.48
C ARG A 423 -24.60 5.71 -19.97
N ASP A 424 -23.37 5.72 -19.48
CA ASP A 424 -23.08 5.63 -18.06
C ASP A 424 -23.57 6.88 -17.32
N PHE A 425 -23.34 8.08 -17.86
CA PHE A 425 -23.84 9.34 -17.30
C PHE A 425 -25.37 9.37 -17.21
N VAL A 426 -26.09 9.00 -18.27
CA VAL A 426 -27.56 8.95 -18.27
C VAL A 426 -28.07 7.91 -17.28
N ASN A 427 -27.42 6.74 -17.19
CA ASN A 427 -27.79 5.68 -16.25
C ASN A 427 -27.61 6.09 -14.79
N GLU A 428 -26.49 6.74 -14.46
CA GLU A 428 -26.23 7.28 -13.12
C GLU A 428 -27.28 8.32 -12.71
N HIS A 429 -27.75 9.11 -13.68
CA HIS A 429 -28.72 10.18 -13.45
C HIS A 429 -30.16 9.80 -13.82
N ARG A 430 -30.46 8.52 -14.05
CA ARG A 430 -31.80 8.05 -14.48
C ARG A 430 -32.96 8.44 -13.54
N ARG A 431 -32.65 8.74 -12.28
CA ARG A 431 -33.62 9.16 -11.26
C ARG A 431 -33.79 10.67 -11.16
N VAL A 432 -33.00 11.44 -11.89
CA VAL A 432 -33.01 12.91 -11.90
C VAL A 432 -33.75 13.39 -13.14
N ARG A 433 -34.79 14.22 -12.96
CA ARG A 433 -35.50 14.82 -14.10
C ARG A 433 -34.61 15.85 -14.79
N PHE A 434 -34.68 15.92 -16.12
CA PHE A 434 -33.87 16.82 -16.95
C PHE A 434 -33.90 18.28 -16.45
N GLN A 435 -35.10 18.82 -16.17
CA GLN A 435 -35.28 20.16 -15.61
C GLN A 435 -34.50 20.44 -14.30
N HIS A 436 -34.29 19.42 -13.46
CA HIS A 436 -33.53 19.58 -12.20
C HIS A 436 -32.03 19.54 -12.44
N MET A 437 -31.59 18.92 -13.53
CA MET A 437 -30.20 18.90 -13.95
C MET A 437 -29.75 20.27 -14.49
N LEU A 438 -30.65 21.04 -15.11
CA LEU A 438 -30.33 22.34 -15.71
C LEU A 438 -30.11 23.49 -14.72
N HIS A 439 -30.26 23.28 -13.41
CA HIS A 439 -30.13 24.36 -12.43
C HIS A 439 -28.70 24.95 -12.43
N PRO A 440 -28.47 26.21 -12.87
CA PRO A 440 -27.12 26.71 -13.16
C PRO A 440 -26.19 26.71 -11.95
N GLY A 441 -26.71 27.03 -10.77
CA GLY A 441 -25.92 27.00 -9.53
C GLY A 441 -25.45 25.60 -9.14
N ASN A 442 -26.25 24.57 -9.42
CA ASN A 442 -25.89 23.18 -9.11
C ASN A 442 -24.91 22.64 -10.14
N LEU A 443 -25.11 22.95 -11.42
CA LEU A 443 -24.19 22.60 -12.51
C LEU A 443 -22.82 23.22 -12.31
N ARG A 444 -22.73 24.53 -12.06
CA ARG A 444 -21.44 25.20 -11.80
C ARG A 444 -20.70 24.58 -10.62
N LYS A 445 -21.41 24.28 -9.53
CA LYS A 445 -20.84 23.57 -8.38
C LYS A 445 -20.36 22.16 -8.75
N SER A 446 -21.14 21.43 -9.53
CA SER A 446 -20.79 20.08 -10.01
C SER A 446 -19.58 20.09 -10.95
N ILE A 447 -19.48 21.07 -11.85
CA ILE A 447 -18.33 21.28 -12.74
C ILE A 447 -17.08 21.60 -11.92
N ALA A 448 -17.16 22.55 -10.98
CA ALA A 448 -16.04 22.88 -10.10
C ALA A 448 -15.57 21.67 -9.29
N ASN A 449 -16.50 20.83 -8.82
CA ASN A 449 -16.15 19.59 -8.12
C ASN A 449 -15.41 18.60 -9.02
N ASP A 450 -15.83 18.39 -10.27
CA ASP A 450 -15.12 17.52 -11.20
C ASP A 450 -13.72 18.07 -11.54
N GLN A 451 -13.58 19.40 -11.74
CA GLN A 451 -12.29 20.05 -11.98
C GLN A 451 -11.33 19.83 -10.81
N ASN A 452 -11.81 20.05 -9.58
CA ASN A 452 -11.01 19.81 -8.38
C ASN A 452 -10.64 18.33 -8.24
N PHE A 453 -11.56 17.42 -8.56
CA PHE A 453 -11.31 15.98 -8.51
C PHE A 453 -10.29 15.52 -9.55
N ILE A 454 -10.36 16.05 -10.78
CA ILE A 454 -9.37 15.80 -11.83
C ILE A 454 -7.98 16.31 -11.40
N ALA A 455 -7.91 17.55 -10.90
CA ALA A 455 -6.65 18.12 -10.40
C ALA A 455 -6.06 17.28 -9.25
N PHE A 456 -6.91 16.82 -8.33
CA PHE A 456 -6.54 15.90 -7.26
C PHE A 456 -6.01 14.56 -7.81
N LEU A 457 -6.72 13.92 -8.74
CA LEU A 457 -6.32 12.64 -9.32
C LEU A 457 -5.00 12.73 -10.07
N ASN A 458 -4.76 13.81 -10.82
CA ASN A 458 -3.48 14.08 -11.46
C ASN A 458 -2.36 14.16 -10.40
N GLY A 459 -2.53 15.02 -9.38
CA GLY A 459 -1.55 15.14 -8.29
C GLY A 459 -1.32 13.86 -7.50
N HIS A 460 -2.34 13.00 -7.36
CA HIS A 460 -2.22 11.67 -6.74
C HIS A 460 -1.46 10.69 -7.62
N ARG A 461 -1.82 10.60 -8.90
CA ARG A 461 -1.16 9.75 -9.89
C ARG A 461 0.33 10.05 -9.96
N ASP A 462 0.69 11.32 -10.06
CA ASP A 462 2.07 11.73 -10.27
C ASP A 462 2.92 11.43 -9.02
N ARG A 463 2.39 11.68 -7.81
CA ARG A 463 3.05 11.30 -6.54
C ARG A 463 3.16 9.79 -6.35
N ALA A 464 2.09 9.03 -6.61
CA ALA A 464 2.10 7.58 -6.49
C ALA A 464 3.13 6.97 -7.46
N ARG A 465 3.20 7.48 -8.69
CA ARG A 465 4.21 7.07 -9.66
C ARG A 465 5.63 7.40 -9.16
N GLN A 466 5.87 8.59 -8.65
CA GLN A 466 7.18 8.94 -8.06
C GLN A 466 7.59 8.03 -6.89
N GLU A 467 6.64 7.60 -6.07
CA GLU A 467 6.90 6.65 -4.97
C GLU A 467 7.19 5.24 -5.48
N LEU A 468 6.46 4.75 -6.49
CA LEU A 468 6.70 3.44 -7.10
C LEU A 468 8.01 3.38 -7.89
N ALA A 469 8.49 4.52 -8.38
CA ALA A 469 9.79 4.65 -9.03
C ALA A 469 10.98 4.62 -8.04
N GLN A 470 10.73 4.65 -6.73
CA GLN A 470 11.81 4.59 -5.74
C GLN A 470 12.58 3.27 -5.85
N PRO A 471 13.93 3.27 -5.73
CA PRO A 471 14.74 2.07 -5.95
C PRO A 471 14.28 0.83 -5.17
N TYR A 472 13.83 0.99 -3.92
CA TYR A 472 13.38 -0.11 -3.06
C TYR A 472 12.02 -0.73 -3.48
N HIS A 473 11.27 -0.08 -4.37
CA HIS A 473 10.05 -0.61 -4.99
C HIS A 473 10.29 -1.24 -6.37
N ILE A 474 11.53 -1.22 -6.86
CA ILE A 474 11.91 -1.84 -8.13
C ILE A 474 12.40 -3.26 -7.88
N ASP A 475 11.87 -4.21 -8.66
CA ASP A 475 12.25 -5.62 -8.60
C ASP A 475 13.65 -5.87 -9.20
N PHE A 476 14.23 -7.03 -8.90
CA PHE A 476 15.48 -7.45 -9.53
C PHE A 476 15.18 -8.29 -10.77
N ARG A 477 15.70 -7.86 -11.92
CA ARG A 477 15.52 -8.58 -13.19
C ARG A 477 16.84 -8.86 -13.89
N ALA A 478 16.79 -9.89 -14.72
CA ALA A 478 17.86 -10.21 -15.63
C ALA A 478 17.91 -9.19 -16.76
N GLY A 479 19.13 -8.80 -17.14
CA GLY A 479 19.43 -7.97 -18.30
C GLY A 479 20.90 -8.04 -18.69
N GLY A 480 21.34 -7.05 -19.46
CA GLY A 480 22.71 -6.97 -19.96
C GLY A 480 23.02 -8.02 -21.03
N SER A 481 24.31 -8.22 -21.32
CA SER A 481 24.74 -9.19 -22.33
C SER A 481 24.32 -10.61 -21.93
N SER A 482 23.67 -11.31 -22.86
CA SER A 482 23.16 -12.68 -22.65
C SER A 482 22.17 -12.84 -21.47
N ASN A 483 21.58 -11.76 -20.97
CA ASN A 483 20.61 -11.75 -19.86
C ASN A 483 21.14 -12.36 -18.54
N ARG A 484 22.42 -12.10 -18.22
CA ARG A 484 23.12 -12.69 -17.06
C ARG A 484 23.28 -11.74 -15.87
N GLU A 485 23.15 -10.44 -16.08
CA GLU A 485 23.25 -9.45 -15.00
C GLU A 485 21.90 -9.36 -14.29
N ILE A 486 21.88 -9.49 -12.96
CA ILE A 486 20.67 -9.34 -12.14
C ILE A 486 20.77 -8.03 -11.37
N SER A 487 19.89 -7.08 -11.71
CA SER A 487 19.93 -5.73 -11.14
C SER A 487 18.55 -5.06 -11.21
N ARG A 488 18.31 -4.13 -10.29
CA ARG A 488 17.17 -3.19 -10.34
C ARG A 488 17.19 -2.30 -11.58
N LYS A 489 18.34 -2.17 -12.25
CA LYS A 489 18.46 -1.44 -13.52
C LYS A 489 17.53 -1.98 -14.61
N TYR A 490 17.28 -3.28 -14.61
CA TYR A 490 16.40 -3.94 -15.57
C TYR A 490 15.01 -4.21 -14.99
N GLY A 491 14.79 -3.79 -13.75
CA GLY A 491 13.59 -4.03 -12.98
C GLY A 491 12.44 -3.13 -13.37
N LYS A 492 11.26 -3.51 -12.93
CA LYS A 492 10.05 -2.69 -12.92
C LYS A 492 9.51 -2.59 -11.49
N PRO A 493 8.57 -1.69 -11.20
CA PRO A 493 7.83 -1.72 -9.95
C PRO A 493 7.19 -3.10 -9.72
N TYR A 494 7.23 -3.59 -8.47
CA TYR A 494 6.52 -4.82 -8.09
C TYR A 494 5.02 -4.71 -8.42
N ASP A 495 4.41 -5.81 -8.89
CA ASP A 495 2.98 -5.86 -9.27
C ASP A 495 2.03 -5.74 -8.08
N THR A 496 2.52 -6.06 -6.88
CA THR A 496 1.74 -5.86 -5.65
C THR A 496 2.69 -5.52 -4.51
N VAL A 497 2.54 -4.30 -4.01
CA VAL A 497 3.32 -3.74 -2.91
C VAL A 497 2.40 -3.52 -1.72
N PHE A 498 2.85 -3.87 -0.52
CA PHE A 498 2.19 -3.42 0.70
C PHE A 498 2.21 -1.88 0.73
N MET A 499 1.04 -1.25 0.67
CA MET A 499 0.97 0.20 0.56
C MET A 499 1.30 0.89 1.88
N ARG A 500 2.27 1.79 1.82
CA ARG A 500 2.51 2.82 2.83
C ARG A 500 1.60 4.03 2.52
N MET A 501 1.34 4.87 3.51
CA MET A 501 0.46 6.04 3.39
C MET A 501 1.19 7.29 3.87
N LEU A 502 1.05 8.42 3.20
CA LEU A 502 1.73 9.66 3.61
C LEU A 502 1.18 10.15 4.96
N SER A 503 2.05 10.40 5.94
CA SER A 503 1.73 11.15 7.17
C SER A 503 2.24 12.57 7.05
N TRP A 504 1.44 13.53 7.52
CA TRP A 504 1.84 14.94 7.61
C TRP A 504 2.19 15.24 9.07
N SER A 505 3.42 15.70 9.30
CA SER A 505 3.83 16.31 10.56
C SER A 505 3.73 17.83 10.42
N PRO A 506 3.21 18.59 11.40
CA PRO A 506 3.23 20.04 11.37
C PRO A 506 4.66 20.57 11.47
N SER A 507 5.33 20.73 10.33
CA SER A 507 6.40 21.69 10.18
C SER A 507 6.25 22.34 8.81
N SER A 508 6.34 23.67 8.77
CA SER A 508 6.29 24.46 7.55
C SER A 508 7.46 24.17 6.60
N GLN A 509 8.39 23.29 6.98
CA GLN A 509 9.67 23.08 6.29
C GLN A 509 9.89 21.65 5.77
N GLU A 510 9.22 20.61 6.26
CA GLU A 510 9.48 19.22 5.85
C GLU A 510 8.36 18.59 5.01
N GLN A 511 8.73 17.73 4.05
CA GLN A 511 7.79 16.84 3.38
C GLN A 511 7.40 15.72 4.35
N GLY A 512 6.12 15.37 4.41
CA GLY A 512 5.61 14.29 5.27
C GLY A 512 6.26 12.92 5.00
N ALA A 513 6.35 12.07 6.02
CA ALA A 513 6.91 10.71 5.91
C ALA A 513 5.81 9.66 5.67
N TRP A 514 6.11 8.58 4.94
CA TRP A 514 5.15 7.48 4.74
C TRP A 514 4.96 6.64 6.03
N GLU A 515 3.78 6.69 6.64
CA GLU A 515 3.31 5.78 7.68
C GLU A 515 2.74 4.48 7.09
N VAL A 516 3.07 3.35 7.70
CA VAL A 516 2.54 2.04 7.31
C VAL A 516 1.27 1.76 8.12
N TYR A 517 0.12 1.61 7.46
CA TYR A 517 -1.13 1.23 8.13
C TYR A 517 -2.07 0.39 7.28
N ILE A 518 -2.96 -0.36 7.92
CA ILE A 518 -4.06 -1.10 7.29
C ILE A 518 -5.36 -0.34 7.54
N PRO A 519 -6.10 0.08 6.50
CA PRO A 519 -7.30 0.88 6.69
C PRO A 519 -8.36 0.18 7.55
N GLY A 520 -8.98 0.91 8.48
CA GLY A 520 -10.06 0.42 9.33
C GLY A 520 -11.26 -0.07 8.52
N SER A 521 -11.46 0.49 7.32
CA SER A 521 -12.46 0.00 6.35
C SER A 521 -12.18 -1.41 5.84
N THR A 522 -10.91 -1.78 5.65
CA THR A 522 -10.47 -3.12 5.24
C THR A 522 -10.72 -4.13 6.36
N ILE A 523 -10.36 -3.78 7.59
CA ILE A 523 -10.55 -4.63 8.78
C ILE A 523 -12.04 -4.85 9.02
N LYS A 524 -12.82 -3.76 9.03
CA LYS A 524 -14.28 -3.81 9.14
C LYS A 524 -14.91 -4.67 8.04
N GLY A 525 -14.44 -4.55 6.80
CA GLY A 525 -14.92 -5.36 5.68
C GLY A 525 -14.68 -6.86 5.90
N ALA A 526 -13.52 -7.22 6.43
CA ALA A 526 -13.18 -8.61 6.78
C ALA A 526 -14.09 -9.14 7.90
N PHE A 527 -14.29 -8.36 8.97
CA PHE A 527 -15.20 -8.70 10.08
C PHE A 527 -16.66 -8.83 9.60
N ARG A 528 -17.16 -7.88 8.80
CA ARG A 528 -18.53 -7.93 8.25
C ARG A 528 -18.73 -9.15 7.38
N LYS A 529 -17.75 -9.50 6.54
CA LYS A 529 -17.81 -10.71 5.71
C LYS A 529 -17.93 -11.95 6.59
N ARG A 530 -17.02 -12.12 7.55
CA ARG A 530 -17.02 -13.28 8.45
C ARG A 530 -18.35 -13.37 9.20
N ALA A 531 -18.83 -12.25 9.74
CA ALA A 531 -20.14 -12.17 10.40
C ALA A 531 -21.28 -12.63 9.49
N SER A 532 -21.30 -12.16 8.24
CA SER A 532 -22.32 -12.56 7.26
C SER A 532 -22.30 -14.07 7.01
N GLN A 533 -21.11 -14.65 6.79
CA GLN A 533 -20.96 -16.09 6.58
C GLN A 533 -21.48 -16.88 7.77
N VAL A 534 -21.08 -16.50 8.99
CA VAL A 534 -21.49 -17.16 10.24
C VAL A 534 -22.99 -17.08 10.45
N LEU A 535 -23.57 -15.88 10.38
CA LEU A 535 -25.00 -15.71 10.65
C LEU A 535 -25.87 -16.36 9.58
N LYS A 536 -25.49 -16.30 8.30
CA LYS A 536 -26.22 -17.01 7.24
C LYS A 536 -26.13 -18.53 7.40
N THR A 537 -25.02 -19.04 7.93
CA THR A 537 -24.85 -20.47 8.26
C THR A 537 -25.78 -20.89 9.40
N LEU A 538 -25.85 -20.09 10.47
CA LEU A 538 -26.55 -20.48 11.70
C LEU A 538 -28.04 -20.09 11.72
N TRP A 539 -28.38 -18.93 11.16
CA TRP A 539 -29.72 -18.32 11.24
C TRP A 539 -30.42 -18.24 9.87
N GLY A 540 -29.74 -18.64 8.80
CA GLY A 540 -30.22 -18.47 7.43
C GLY A 540 -30.24 -17.01 6.97
N GLU A 541 -30.68 -16.83 5.72
CA GLU A 541 -30.90 -15.51 5.12
C GLU A 541 -32.25 -14.94 5.61
N SER A 542 -32.23 -14.37 6.82
CA SER A 542 -33.43 -13.84 7.48
C SER A 542 -33.33 -12.35 7.81
N GLY A 543 -34.47 -11.72 8.09
CA GLY A 543 -34.50 -10.34 8.58
C GLY A 543 -33.74 -10.16 9.91
N ARG A 544 -33.59 -11.21 10.73
CA ARG A 544 -32.76 -11.20 11.94
C ARG A 544 -31.28 -11.04 11.59
N THR A 545 -30.79 -11.84 10.65
CA THR A 545 -29.41 -11.76 10.13
C THR A 545 -29.08 -10.36 9.62
N THR A 546 -29.93 -9.79 8.76
CA THR A 546 -29.73 -8.44 8.22
C THR A 546 -29.72 -7.39 9.33
N ARG A 547 -30.66 -7.46 10.29
CA ARG A 547 -30.71 -6.52 11.42
C ARG A 547 -29.45 -6.56 12.28
N ALA A 548 -28.93 -7.75 12.59
CA ALA A 548 -27.70 -7.88 13.39
C ALA A 548 -26.48 -7.31 12.67
N LEU A 549 -26.31 -7.63 11.38
CA LEU A 549 -25.21 -7.10 10.55
C LEU A 549 -25.29 -5.57 10.41
N ASP A 550 -26.48 -5.03 10.13
CA ASP A 550 -26.68 -3.60 9.97
C ASP A 550 -26.56 -2.85 11.30
N ARG A 551 -26.95 -3.47 12.43
CA ARG A 551 -26.75 -2.90 13.76
C ARG A 551 -25.26 -2.80 14.10
N LEU A 552 -24.49 -3.88 13.91
CA LEU A 552 -23.07 -3.91 14.25
C LEU A 552 -22.21 -3.06 13.30
N PHE A 553 -22.39 -3.24 11.98
CA PHE A 553 -21.53 -2.65 10.97
C PHE A 553 -22.15 -1.44 10.24
N GLY A 554 -23.43 -1.14 10.43
CA GLY A 554 -24.12 -0.05 9.75
C GLY A 554 -24.63 -0.44 8.36
N THR A 555 -25.39 0.46 7.74
CA THR A 555 -25.87 0.33 6.35
C THR A 555 -25.87 1.71 5.70
N GLN A 556 -26.24 1.83 4.42
CA GLN A 556 -26.28 3.13 3.75
C GLN A 556 -27.20 4.10 4.53
N GLY A 557 -26.66 5.27 4.89
CA GLY A 557 -27.38 6.28 5.68
C GLY A 557 -27.54 5.96 7.17
N ARG A 558 -27.05 4.82 7.68
CA ARG A 558 -27.12 4.45 9.10
C ARG A 558 -25.77 4.01 9.64
N ARG A 559 -25.34 4.65 10.73
CA ARG A 559 -24.10 4.33 11.44
C ARG A 559 -24.24 2.97 12.15
N GLY A 560 -23.18 2.14 12.08
CA GLY A 560 -23.08 0.91 12.88
C GLY A 560 -22.62 1.20 14.30
N LEU A 561 -22.79 0.22 15.19
CA LEU A 561 -22.29 0.27 16.57
C LEU A 561 -20.76 0.25 16.65
N ALA A 562 -20.10 -0.57 15.82
CA ALA A 562 -18.65 -0.77 15.89
C ALA A 562 -17.89 0.18 14.96
N PHE A 563 -16.88 0.84 15.53
CA PHE A 563 -15.96 1.75 14.86
C PHE A 563 -14.57 1.12 14.87
N PHE A 564 -14.04 0.86 13.69
CA PHE A 564 -12.71 0.28 13.52
C PHE A 564 -11.74 1.41 13.21
N SER A 565 -10.69 1.59 14.00
CA SER A 565 -9.57 2.46 13.62
C SER A 565 -8.77 1.83 12.49
N ASP A 566 -7.92 2.63 11.86
CA ASP A 566 -6.80 2.08 11.08
C ASP A 566 -5.86 1.30 12.02
N ALA A 567 -5.23 0.25 11.49
CA ALA A 567 -4.19 -0.49 12.21
C ALA A 567 -2.82 0.06 11.81
N TYR A 568 -2.20 0.82 12.71
CA TYR A 568 -0.90 1.44 12.47
C TYR A 568 0.23 0.51 12.89
N LEU A 569 1.33 0.54 12.14
CA LEU A 569 2.56 -0.12 12.55
C LEU A 569 3.09 0.53 13.84
N ALA A 570 3.30 -0.27 14.87
CA ALA A 570 3.90 0.16 16.12
C ALA A 570 5.42 0.28 15.93
N ASP A 571 5.92 1.52 15.98
CA ASP A 571 7.35 1.90 16.00
C ASP A 571 8.15 1.52 14.73
N PRO A 572 8.18 2.36 13.68
CA PRO A 572 8.94 2.06 12.47
C PRO A 572 10.44 2.31 12.67
N TYR A 573 11.17 1.36 13.23
CA TYR A 573 12.63 1.34 13.13
C TYR A 573 13.06 0.56 11.89
N ASP A 574 13.57 1.30 10.90
CA ASP A 574 14.18 0.85 9.65
C ASP A 574 13.25 0.06 8.70
N PRO A 575 12.38 0.75 7.95
CA PRO A 575 11.47 0.10 7.00
C PRO A 575 12.22 -0.65 5.89
N GLU A 576 13.50 -0.41 5.58
CA GLU A 576 14.17 -1.12 4.47
C GLU A 576 14.39 -2.61 4.78
N ARG A 577 14.52 -2.99 6.06
CA ARG A 577 14.79 -4.37 6.48
C ARG A 577 13.55 -5.25 6.64
N ALA A 578 12.35 -4.67 6.54
CA ALA A 578 11.11 -5.34 6.93
C ALA A 578 10.33 -6.00 5.77
N TRP A 579 10.79 -5.84 4.53
CA TRP A 579 10.08 -6.31 3.34
C TRP A 579 10.70 -7.58 2.78
N CYS A 580 9.85 -8.54 2.41
CA CYS A 580 10.25 -9.75 1.69
C CYS A 580 9.70 -9.69 0.27
N SER A 581 10.41 -10.29 -0.69
CA SER A 581 9.90 -10.48 -2.05
C SER A 581 9.59 -11.93 -2.36
N MET A 582 8.65 -12.13 -3.29
CA MET A 582 8.35 -13.43 -3.88
C MET A 582 7.99 -13.28 -5.34
N ASP A 583 8.58 -14.13 -6.19
CA ASP A 583 8.28 -14.22 -7.61
C ASP A 583 7.19 -15.29 -7.82
N GLY A 584 6.05 -14.90 -8.36
CA GLY A 584 4.98 -15.79 -8.79
C GLY A 584 5.11 -16.11 -10.27
N VAL A 585 5.46 -17.35 -10.63
CA VAL A 585 5.54 -17.78 -12.04
C VAL A 585 4.42 -18.78 -12.35
N LYS A 586 3.58 -18.47 -13.33
CA LYS A 586 2.60 -19.42 -13.86
C LYS A 586 3.28 -20.39 -14.83
N MET A 587 3.05 -21.68 -14.64
CA MET A 587 3.54 -22.73 -15.52
C MET A 587 2.44 -23.18 -16.48
N ASP A 588 2.80 -23.43 -17.73
CA ASP A 588 1.96 -24.13 -18.70
C ASP A 588 1.88 -25.63 -18.31
N PRO A 589 0.68 -26.18 -18.05
CA PRO A 589 0.52 -27.58 -17.65
C PRO A 589 0.85 -28.59 -18.76
N GLN A 590 0.80 -28.19 -20.04
CA GLN A 590 1.11 -29.08 -21.18
C GLN A 590 2.62 -29.18 -21.42
N THR A 591 3.31 -28.04 -21.39
CA THR A 591 4.74 -27.97 -21.69
C THR A 591 5.61 -28.02 -20.44
N GLY A 592 5.07 -27.69 -19.26
CA GLY A 592 5.83 -27.52 -18.02
C GLY A 592 6.82 -26.36 -18.06
N ARG A 593 6.58 -25.35 -18.92
CA ARG A 593 7.41 -24.14 -19.09
C ARG A 593 6.74 -22.92 -18.44
N PRO A 594 7.49 -21.91 -18.00
CA PRO A 594 6.94 -20.62 -17.58
C PRO A 594 6.13 -19.97 -18.70
N LEU A 595 4.99 -19.37 -18.36
CA LEU A 595 4.27 -18.45 -19.23
C LEU A 595 4.84 -17.04 -19.01
N GLU A 596 5.56 -16.51 -20.00
CA GLU A 596 6.34 -15.27 -19.86
C GLU A 596 5.50 -14.05 -19.45
N THR A 597 4.26 -13.94 -19.93
CA THR A 597 3.34 -12.82 -19.62
C THR A 597 2.61 -12.97 -18.28
N ALA A 598 2.84 -14.05 -17.52
CA ALA A 598 2.11 -14.37 -16.31
C ALA A 598 3.00 -14.44 -15.05
N LYS A 599 4.12 -13.68 -15.05
CA LYS A 599 4.92 -13.42 -13.85
C LYS A 599 4.23 -12.35 -13.00
N GLN A 600 4.14 -12.59 -11.69
CA GLN A 600 3.60 -11.66 -10.70
C GLN A 600 4.63 -11.49 -9.58
N ASP A 601 5.08 -10.27 -9.36
CA ASP A 601 6.12 -9.97 -8.38
C ASP A 601 5.52 -9.27 -7.15
N TYR A 602 5.80 -9.82 -5.96
CA TYR A 602 5.23 -9.39 -4.69
C TYR A 602 6.30 -8.76 -3.78
N LEU A 603 5.95 -7.64 -3.14
CA LEU A 603 6.70 -7.06 -2.03
C LEU A 603 5.78 -6.97 -0.80
N PHE A 604 6.07 -7.77 0.23
CA PHE A 604 5.16 -7.99 1.35
C PHE A 604 5.84 -7.88 2.71
N ALA A 605 5.04 -7.63 3.75
CA ALA A 605 5.47 -7.55 5.13
C ALA A 605 5.60 -8.97 5.73
N TYR A 606 6.75 -9.26 6.34
CA TYR A 606 6.95 -10.48 7.14
C TYR A 606 7.90 -10.24 8.30
N GLY A 607 7.52 -10.72 9.49
CA GLY A 607 8.33 -10.63 10.70
C GLY A 607 7.52 -10.28 11.94
N ASN A 608 8.08 -10.61 13.10
CA ASN A 608 7.50 -10.29 14.40
C ASN A 608 7.63 -8.81 14.79
N HIS A 609 8.66 -8.13 14.29
CA HIS A 609 8.89 -6.69 14.47
C HIS A 609 7.86 -5.82 13.75
N LEU A 610 7.14 -6.38 12.78
CA LEU A 610 6.04 -5.72 12.09
C LEU A 610 4.72 -5.89 12.86
N ALA A 611 4.59 -5.21 14.00
CA ALA A 611 3.41 -5.26 14.85
C ALA A 611 2.43 -4.13 14.51
N PHE A 612 1.17 -4.46 14.22
CA PHE A 612 0.11 -3.51 13.94
C PHE A 612 -0.81 -3.38 15.15
N GLN A 613 -1.14 -2.15 15.53
CA GLN A 613 -2.08 -1.83 16.60
C GLN A 613 -3.34 -1.19 16.03
N LEU A 614 -4.51 -1.70 16.45
CA LEU A 614 -5.80 -1.12 16.12
C LEU A 614 -6.71 -1.00 17.33
N GLN A 615 -7.76 -0.20 17.17
CA GLN A 615 -8.78 0.05 18.17
C GLN A 615 -10.16 -0.25 17.58
N ILE A 616 -11.02 -0.92 18.36
CA ILE A 616 -12.44 -1.05 18.08
C ILE A 616 -13.21 -0.34 19.20
N ASP A 617 -13.95 0.72 18.84
CA ASP A 617 -14.86 1.38 19.78
C ASP A 617 -16.31 0.97 19.49
N MET A 618 -17.09 0.89 20.56
CA MET A 618 -18.55 0.84 20.54
C MET A 618 -19.10 1.91 21.47
N GLN A 619 -20.16 2.58 21.04
CA GLN A 619 -20.78 3.68 21.78
C GLN A 619 -22.28 3.39 21.94
N ASP A 620 -22.86 3.86 23.05
CA ASP A 620 -24.30 3.79 23.32
C ASP A 620 -24.81 2.35 23.41
N LEU A 621 -24.07 1.50 24.11
CA LEU A 621 -24.40 0.09 24.27
C LEU A 621 -25.49 -0.11 25.33
N GLY A 622 -26.65 -0.62 24.89
CA GLY A 622 -27.76 -0.96 25.77
C GLY A 622 -28.09 -2.44 25.81
N GLU A 623 -29.09 -2.80 26.61
CA GLU A 623 -29.68 -4.15 26.67
C GLU A 623 -30.06 -4.74 25.28
N PRO A 624 -30.62 -3.97 24.33
CA PRO A 624 -30.92 -4.49 22.98
C PRO A 624 -29.69 -4.91 22.17
N ASP A 625 -28.49 -4.47 22.55
CA ASP A 625 -27.25 -4.69 21.79
C ASP A 625 -26.51 -5.98 22.18
N LYS A 626 -27.04 -6.74 23.15
CA LYS A 626 -26.47 -8.02 23.60
C LYS A 626 -26.19 -9.01 22.47
N GLU A 627 -27.07 -9.08 21.46
CA GLU A 627 -26.87 -9.95 20.30
C GLU A 627 -25.70 -9.48 19.42
N ALA A 628 -25.55 -8.17 19.21
CA ALA A 628 -24.44 -7.60 18.44
C ALA A 628 -23.10 -7.74 19.18
N LEU A 629 -23.10 -7.63 20.51
CA LEU A 629 -21.94 -7.86 21.37
C LEU A 629 -21.49 -9.32 21.34
N ALA A 630 -22.44 -10.27 21.45
CA ALA A 630 -22.15 -11.70 21.34
C ALA A 630 -21.52 -12.04 19.98
N LEU A 631 -22.07 -11.47 18.89
CA LEU A 631 -21.49 -11.63 17.56
C LEU A 631 -20.06 -11.07 17.49
N LEU A 632 -19.82 -9.86 18.03
CA LEU A 632 -18.47 -9.29 18.04
C LEU A 632 -17.49 -10.15 18.84
N ALA A 633 -17.89 -10.69 20.00
CA ALA A 633 -17.04 -11.56 20.82
C ALA A 633 -16.59 -12.81 20.04
N HIS A 634 -17.51 -13.49 19.35
CA HIS A 634 -17.17 -14.61 18.46
C HIS A 634 -16.24 -14.21 17.30
N LEU A 635 -16.42 -13.02 16.72
CA LEU A 635 -15.53 -12.53 15.66
C LEU A 635 -14.13 -12.18 16.17
N LEU A 636 -14.01 -11.65 17.39
CA LEU A 636 -12.72 -11.38 18.03
C LEU A 636 -11.97 -12.69 18.28
N GLN A 637 -12.68 -13.70 18.76
CA GLN A 637 -12.20 -15.06 18.89
C GLN A 637 -11.73 -15.67 17.55
N ASP A 638 -12.50 -15.51 16.48
CA ASP A 638 -12.08 -15.90 15.13
C ASP A 638 -10.81 -15.16 14.69
N PHE A 639 -10.67 -13.88 15.03
CA PHE A 639 -9.48 -13.10 14.70
C PHE A 639 -8.25 -13.51 15.52
N GLN A 640 -8.42 -13.89 16.78
CA GLN A 640 -7.36 -14.45 17.63
C GLN A 640 -6.86 -15.80 17.10
N ARG A 641 -7.76 -16.63 16.54
CA ARG A 641 -7.43 -17.91 15.88
C ARG A 641 -6.83 -17.75 14.49
N GLY A 642 -6.93 -16.55 13.92
CA GLY A 642 -6.45 -16.21 12.59
C GLY A 642 -7.39 -16.60 11.46
N ASP A 643 -8.69 -16.70 11.72
CA ASP A 643 -9.73 -17.08 10.76
C ASP A 643 -10.34 -15.88 10.00
N ILE A 644 -9.90 -14.65 10.31
CA ILE A 644 -10.31 -13.42 9.61
C ILE A 644 -9.13 -12.87 8.81
N PRO A 645 -9.03 -13.20 7.50
CA PRO A 645 -7.90 -12.77 6.68
C PRO A 645 -8.03 -11.30 6.22
N LEU A 646 -6.94 -10.54 6.35
CA LEU A 646 -6.81 -9.14 5.94
C LEU A 646 -6.14 -9.01 4.56
N GLY A 647 -6.49 -7.99 3.77
CA GLY A 647 -5.78 -7.68 2.52
C GLY A 647 -6.08 -8.58 1.32
N GLY A 648 -5.12 -8.67 0.40
CA GLY A 648 -5.20 -9.42 -0.86
C GLY A 648 -4.57 -10.82 -0.79
N GLU A 649 -4.61 -11.58 -1.89
CA GLU A 649 -3.89 -12.87 -2.06
C GLU A 649 -4.15 -13.93 -0.96
N LYS A 650 -5.33 -13.90 -0.35
CA LYS A 650 -5.72 -14.76 0.79
C LYS A 650 -5.62 -16.26 0.48
N THR A 651 -5.83 -16.68 -0.76
CA THR A 651 -5.71 -18.11 -1.16
C THR A 651 -4.25 -18.55 -1.33
N SER A 652 -3.32 -17.61 -1.29
CA SER A 652 -1.86 -17.81 -1.36
C SER A 652 -1.20 -17.58 0.01
N GLY A 653 -1.96 -17.71 1.11
CA GLY A 653 -1.43 -17.66 2.48
C GLY A 653 -1.23 -16.27 3.07
N PHE A 654 -1.53 -15.21 2.34
CA PHE A 654 -1.40 -13.84 2.84
C PHE A 654 -2.56 -13.44 3.75
N GLY A 655 -2.26 -12.66 4.78
CA GLY A 655 -3.25 -11.94 5.59
C GLY A 655 -3.94 -12.75 6.68
N TRP A 656 -3.63 -14.04 6.84
CA TRP A 656 -4.15 -14.92 7.91
C TRP A 656 -3.45 -14.64 9.24
N VAL A 657 -3.59 -13.42 9.76
CA VAL A 657 -2.92 -12.95 10.97
C VAL A 657 -3.70 -13.37 12.22
N LYS A 658 -2.98 -13.65 13.31
CA LYS A 658 -3.55 -13.87 14.64
C LYS A 658 -3.44 -12.60 15.46
N ALA A 659 -4.57 -12.12 15.98
CA ALA A 659 -4.59 -10.95 16.85
C ALA A 659 -4.61 -11.31 18.33
N SER A 660 -4.20 -10.37 19.16
CA SER A 660 -4.32 -10.40 20.61
C SER A 660 -5.10 -9.17 21.06
N ILE A 661 -5.97 -9.34 22.07
CA ILE A 661 -6.61 -8.20 22.74
C ILE A 661 -5.63 -7.76 23.82
N THR A 662 -5.03 -6.58 23.63
CA THR A 662 -4.00 -6.05 24.53
C THR A 662 -4.59 -5.13 25.60
N GLY A 663 -5.78 -4.59 25.36
CA GLY A 663 -6.49 -3.76 26.33
C GLY A 663 -8.00 -3.72 26.10
N LEU A 664 -8.73 -3.55 27.20
CA LEU A 664 -10.18 -3.33 27.21
C LEU A 664 -10.48 -2.18 28.18
N ASN A 665 -11.17 -1.17 27.69
CA ASN A 665 -11.69 -0.07 28.48
C ASN A 665 -13.22 -0.05 28.37
N TRP A 666 -13.90 -0.15 29.52
CA TRP A 666 -15.36 -0.03 29.62
C TRP A 666 -15.72 1.20 30.44
N LEU A 667 -16.63 2.02 29.91
CA LEU A 667 -17.21 3.15 30.61
C LEU A 667 -18.72 2.96 30.70
N THR A 668 -19.27 3.14 31.89
CA THR A 668 -20.70 3.04 32.14
C THR A 668 -21.19 4.14 33.06
N ALA A 669 -22.39 4.64 32.78
CA ALA A 669 -23.11 5.53 33.69
C ALA A 669 -23.79 4.77 34.83
N ASP A 670 -24.14 3.50 34.59
CA ASP A 670 -24.88 2.64 35.51
C ASP A 670 -24.21 1.25 35.60
N PRO A 671 -23.62 0.88 36.75
CA PRO A 671 -22.95 -0.40 36.90
C PRO A 671 -23.92 -1.60 36.84
N ALA A 672 -25.23 -1.37 36.91
CA ALA A 672 -26.25 -2.41 36.77
C ALA A 672 -26.48 -2.83 35.30
N GLY A 673 -27.32 -3.85 35.10
CA GLY A 673 -27.79 -4.27 33.78
C GLY A 673 -26.69 -4.86 32.90
N LEU A 674 -26.35 -4.19 31.80
CA LEU A 674 -25.39 -4.68 30.81
C LEU A 674 -23.97 -4.80 31.39
N SER A 675 -23.55 -3.84 32.20
CA SER A 675 -22.22 -3.83 32.83
C SER A 675 -22.01 -5.06 33.71
N GLN A 676 -22.97 -5.33 34.61
CA GLN A 676 -22.96 -6.52 35.47
C GLN A 676 -23.06 -7.81 34.64
N ALA A 677 -23.83 -7.82 33.55
CA ALA A 677 -23.95 -9.00 32.69
C ALA A 677 -22.66 -9.35 31.93
N LEU A 678 -21.83 -8.36 31.59
CA LEU A 678 -20.58 -8.57 30.86
C LEU A 678 -19.40 -8.85 31.80
N PHE A 679 -19.31 -8.14 32.93
CA PHE A 679 -18.12 -8.15 33.79
C PHE A 679 -18.38 -8.66 35.22
N GLY A 680 -19.60 -9.10 35.53
CA GLY A 680 -19.94 -9.65 36.84
C GLY A 680 -19.73 -8.65 37.98
N GLU A 681 -19.01 -9.08 39.02
CA GLU A 681 -18.70 -8.28 40.22
C GLU A 681 -17.38 -7.49 40.12
N GLN A 682 -16.83 -7.30 38.91
CA GLN A 682 -15.60 -6.52 38.77
C GLN A 682 -15.77 -5.09 39.30
N SER A 683 -14.76 -4.63 40.04
CA SER A 683 -14.77 -3.31 40.67
C SER A 683 -14.59 -2.20 39.65
N LEU A 684 -15.53 -1.26 39.61
CA LEU A 684 -15.51 -0.10 38.73
C LEU A 684 -15.03 1.15 39.48
N VAL A 685 -14.07 1.87 38.91
CA VAL A 685 -13.52 3.11 39.46
C VAL A 685 -14.37 4.30 38.98
N ARG A 686 -14.75 5.20 39.89
CA ARG A 686 -15.47 6.44 39.52
C ARG A 686 -14.51 7.43 38.85
N ASP A 687 -14.87 7.91 37.66
CA ASP A 687 -14.11 8.86 36.85
C ASP A 687 -15.07 9.90 36.24
N GLY A 688 -15.30 10.99 36.96
CA GLY A 688 -16.28 12.03 36.57
C GLY A 688 -17.72 11.50 36.51
N ILE A 689 -18.33 11.61 35.32
CA ILE A 689 -19.67 11.04 35.02
C ILE A 689 -19.65 9.53 34.78
N TRP A 690 -18.46 8.92 34.65
CA TRP A 690 -18.30 7.52 34.31
C TRP A 690 -17.93 6.65 35.51
N ARG A 691 -18.28 5.38 35.42
CA ARG A 691 -17.64 4.28 36.12
C ARG A 691 -16.82 3.49 35.10
N ARG A 692 -15.55 3.26 35.42
CA ARG A 692 -14.54 2.77 34.49
C ARG A 692 -13.98 1.42 34.92
N LEU A 693 -13.81 0.53 33.96
CA LEU A 693 -13.02 -0.69 34.06
C LEU A 693 -11.92 -0.65 32.99
N ASP A 694 -10.69 -0.88 33.41
CA ASP A 694 -9.53 -1.03 32.54
C ASP A 694 -8.94 -2.42 32.77
N LEU A 695 -8.82 -3.21 31.69
CA LEU A 695 -8.16 -4.50 31.69
C LEU A 695 -7.05 -4.49 30.64
N GLU A 696 -5.95 -5.17 30.94
CA GLU A 696 -4.79 -5.27 30.05
C GLU A 696 -4.34 -6.72 29.88
N GLY A 697 -3.66 -6.99 28.76
CA GLY A 697 -3.04 -8.29 28.48
C GLY A 697 -4.02 -9.46 28.55
N PRO A 698 -3.65 -10.59 29.18
CA PRO A 698 -4.49 -11.78 29.25
C PRO A 698 -5.87 -11.54 29.88
N ALA A 699 -5.98 -10.65 30.86
CA ALA A 699 -7.26 -10.32 31.50
C ALA A 699 -8.23 -9.63 30.51
N ALA A 700 -7.71 -8.77 29.62
CA ALA A 700 -8.51 -8.17 28.56
C ALA A 700 -8.98 -9.20 27.53
N GLY A 701 -8.14 -10.19 27.21
CA GLY A 701 -8.49 -11.31 26.33
C GLY A 701 -9.59 -12.20 26.92
N ALA A 702 -9.49 -12.51 28.21
CA ALA A 702 -10.46 -13.37 28.91
C ALA A 702 -11.79 -12.67 29.22
N ALA A 703 -11.80 -11.34 29.31
CA ALA A 703 -12.98 -10.56 29.68
C ALA A 703 -14.19 -10.74 28.74
N LEU A 704 -13.96 -11.22 27.52
CA LEU A 704 -15.00 -11.48 26.53
C LEU A 704 -15.26 -12.98 26.33
N GLU A 705 -14.75 -13.86 27.20
CA GLU A 705 -15.03 -15.30 27.17
C GLU A 705 -16.47 -15.64 27.58
N PHE A 706 -17.15 -14.75 28.32
CA PHE A 706 -18.58 -14.87 28.61
C PHE A 706 -19.39 -14.57 27.34
N ILE A 707 -19.56 -15.58 26.49
CA ILE A 707 -20.23 -15.41 25.20
C ILE A 707 -21.61 -16.07 25.23
N ARG A 708 -22.65 -15.30 24.91
CA ARG A 708 -23.95 -15.87 24.58
C ARG A 708 -23.83 -16.70 23.29
N PRO A 709 -24.31 -17.95 23.27
CA PRO A 709 -24.37 -18.76 22.04
C PRO A 709 -25.06 -18.01 20.89
N LEU A 710 -24.48 -18.07 19.69
CA LEU A 710 -25.17 -17.63 18.47
C LEU A 710 -26.05 -18.75 17.91
N ALA A 711 -25.61 -20.00 18.06
CA ALA A 711 -26.40 -21.16 17.67
C ALA A 711 -27.46 -21.45 18.74
N ALA A 712 -28.70 -21.68 18.32
CA ALA A 712 -29.75 -22.17 19.19
C ALA A 712 -29.66 -23.70 19.31
N GLU A 713 -30.25 -24.25 20.37
CA GLU A 713 -30.38 -25.69 20.52
C GLU A 713 -31.17 -26.26 19.33
N GLY A 714 -30.61 -27.28 18.65
CA GLY A 714 -31.20 -27.87 17.45
C GLY A 714 -30.90 -27.15 16.12
N THR A 715 -30.06 -26.09 16.10
CA THR A 715 -29.55 -25.52 14.84
C THR A 715 -28.85 -26.61 14.02
N ARG A 716 -29.18 -26.71 12.72
CA ARG A 716 -28.54 -27.63 11.77
C ARG A 716 -27.90 -26.85 10.65
N VAL A 717 -26.65 -27.18 10.34
CA VAL A 717 -25.93 -26.66 9.19
C VAL A 717 -26.04 -27.66 8.04
N SER A 718 -26.18 -27.16 6.81
CA SER A 718 -26.32 -28.00 5.62
C SER A 718 -25.09 -28.88 5.42
N SER A 719 -25.30 -30.16 5.17
CA SER A 719 -24.24 -31.09 4.73
C SER A 719 -23.83 -30.86 3.28
N THR A 720 -24.58 -30.06 2.52
CA THR A 720 -24.24 -29.67 1.14
C THR A 720 -23.69 -28.25 1.08
N PRO A 721 -22.71 -27.98 0.21
CA PRO A 721 -22.23 -26.62 -0.03
C PRO A 721 -23.33 -25.68 -0.54
N PRO A 722 -23.35 -24.41 -0.11
CA PRO A 722 -24.26 -23.42 -0.69
C PRO A 722 -23.90 -23.16 -2.16
N ARG A 723 -24.91 -22.97 -3.02
CA ARG A 723 -24.70 -22.60 -4.43
C ARG A 723 -25.24 -21.21 -4.72
N ALA A 724 -24.51 -20.48 -5.56
CA ALA A 724 -24.98 -19.21 -6.11
C ALA A 724 -26.05 -19.44 -7.20
N GLU A 725 -26.73 -18.39 -7.62
CA GLU A 725 -27.74 -18.45 -8.70
C GLU A 725 -27.14 -18.99 -10.01
N ALA A 726 -25.88 -18.67 -10.29
CA ALA A 726 -25.13 -19.18 -11.44
C ALA A 726 -24.63 -20.64 -11.27
N GLY A 727 -24.94 -21.32 -10.16
CA GLY A 727 -24.69 -22.76 -9.97
C GLY A 727 -23.33 -23.13 -9.34
N PHE A 728 -22.37 -22.21 -9.29
CA PHE A 728 -21.09 -22.43 -8.61
C PHE A 728 -21.22 -22.47 -7.08
N VAL A 729 -20.27 -23.12 -6.40
CA VAL A 729 -20.24 -23.18 -4.93
C VAL A 729 -19.91 -21.80 -4.36
N SER A 730 -20.82 -21.30 -3.53
CA SER A 730 -20.79 -19.95 -2.99
C SER A 730 -19.91 -19.85 -1.73
N HIS A 731 -19.29 -18.69 -1.54
CA HIS A 731 -18.63 -18.28 -0.30
C HIS A 731 -19.58 -17.59 0.69
N ARG A 732 -20.87 -17.41 0.37
CA ARG A 732 -21.79 -16.57 1.16
C ARG A 732 -22.08 -17.10 2.57
N ALA A 733 -21.97 -18.41 2.76
CA ALA A 733 -22.23 -19.15 4.00
C ALA A 733 -21.37 -20.42 4.02
N PHE A 734 -21.39 -21.15 5.13
CA PHE A 734 -20.72 -22.44 5.26
C PHE A 734 -21.70 -23.61 5.13
N GLY A 735 -21.25 -24.66 4.46
CA GLY A 735 -21.91 -25.96 4.34
C GLY A 735 -20.87 -27.00 3.91
N GLY A 736 -21.28 -28.24 3.65
CA GLY A 736 -20.35 -29.30 3.24
C GLY A 736 -19.17 -29.47 4.21
N TYR A 737 -17.99 -29.82 3.67
CA TYR A 737 -16.77 -29.97 4.44
C TYR A 737 -15.98 -28.66 4.49
N SER A 738 -15.71 -28.19 5.71
CA SER A 738 -14.86 -27.02 5.97
C SER A 738 -13.89 -27.33 7.10
N GLY A 739 -12.65 -26.87 7.02
CA GLY A 739 -11.61 -27.29 7.95
C GLY A 739 -10.22 -26.78 7.63
N MET A 740 -9.24 -27.42 8.25
CA MET A 740 -7.82 -27.17 8.05
C MET A 740 -7.04 -28.48 8.04
N LEU A 741 -6.14 -28.63 7.08
CA LEU A 741 -5.13 -29.69 7.07
C LEU A 741 -3.82 -29.09 7.58
N GLU A 742 -3.25 -29.71 8.60
CA GLU A 742 -1.87 -29.52 9.03
C GLU A 742 -1.00 -30.50 8.23
N VAL A 743 0.01 -30.01 7.52
CA VAL A 743 0.77 -30.82 6.55
C VAL A 743 2.26 -30.69 6.80
N ALA A 744 2.93 -31.83 6.95
CA ALA A 744 4.38 -31.93 6.95
C ALA A 744 4.89 -32.36 5.57
N ALA A 745 5.84 -31.62 5.02
CA ALA A 745 6.53 -31.93 3.78
C ALA A 745 7.94 -32.47 4.07
N GLU A 746 8.18 -33.73 3.73
CA GLU A 746 9.50 -34.39 3.82
C GLU A 746 10.21 -34.32 2.48
N VAL A 747 11.43 -33.79 2.46
CA VAL A 747 12.28 -33.75 1.26
C VAL A 747 12.89 -35.12 1.01
N LEU A 748 12.71 -35.67 -0.20
CA LEU A 748 13.23 -37.00 -0.59
C LEU A 748 14.45 -36.91 -1.51
N THR A 749 14.51 -35.89 -2.37
CA THR A 749 15.70 -35.58 -3.18
C THR A 749 16.00 -34.09 -3.03
N PRO A 750 17.27 -33.65 -3.20
CA PRO A 750 17.62 -32.25 -3.02
C PRO A 750 16.67 -31.33 -3.79
N ILE A 751 16.12 -30.34 -3.10
CA ILE A 751 15.11 -29.43 -3.63
C ILE A 751 15.64 -28.02 -3.68
N HIS A 752 15.43 -27.34 -4.80
CA HIS A 752 15.76 -25.92 -4.96
C HIS A 752 14.56 -25.15 -5.50
N VAL A 753 14.08 -24.21 -4.70
CA VAL A 753 13.24 -23.11 -5.13
C VAL A 753 14.11 -21.86 -5.03
N ARG A 754 14.28 -21.15 -6.15
CA ARG A 754 15.15 -19.98 -6.21
C ARG A 754 14.64 -18.89 -5.27
N GLU A 755 15.52 -18.32 -4.46
CA GLU A 755 15.22 -17.08 -3.75
C GLU A 755 14.84 -15.93 -4.69
N SER A 756 14.02 -15.01 -4.20
CA SER A 756 13.62 -13.80 -4.93
C SER A 756 14.60 -12.66 -4.69
N GLY A 757 14.69 -11.75 -5.67
CA GLY A 757 15.57 -10.58 -5.58
C GLY A 757 16.97 -10.82 -6.13
N GLU A 758 17.96 -10.24 -5.46
CA GLU A 758 19.37 -10.29 -5.84
C GLU A 758 19.98 -11.69 -5.61
N PRO A 759 20.89 -12.19 -6.48
CA PRO A 759 21.65 -13.40 -6.18
C PRO A 759 22.39 -13.28 -4.85
N SER A 760 22.30 -14.29 -3.98
CA SER A 760 23.08 -14.32 -2.73
C SER A 760 24.59 -14.30 -2.98
N TRP A 761 25.06 -14.84 -4.12
CA TRP A 761 26.48 -14.79 -4.51
C TRP A 761 26.65 -14.44 -5.99
N LYS A 762 27.75 -13.76 -6.29
CA LYS A 762 28.13 -13.33 -7.65
C LYS A 762 29.62 -13.55 -7.87
N ALA A 763 29.99 -13.96 -9.07
CA ALA A 763 31.38 -14.04 -9.52
C ALA A 763 31.49 -13.58 -10.98
N ALA A 764 32.67 -13.17 -11.40
CA ALA A 764 32.96 -12.82 -12.79
C ALA A 764 33.97 -13.81 -13.37
N LEU A 765 33.62 -14.45 -14.48
CA LEU A 765 34.54 -15.25 -15.29
C LEU A 765 34.88 -14.49 -16.57
N ALA A 766 35.91 -14.95 -17.30
CA ALA A 766 36.32 -14.34 -18.57
C ALA A 766 35.15 -14.23 -19.58
N ASP A 767 34.24 -15.21 -19.56
CA ASP A 767 33.09 -15.28 -20.48
C ASP A 767 31.80 -14.63 -19.92
N GLY A 768 31.87 -13.93 -18.78
CA GLY A 768 30.78 -13.13 -18.21
C GLY A 768 30.43 -13.44 -16.73
N PRO A 769 29.40 -12.76 -16.19
CA PRO A 769 29.00 -12.91 -14.79
C PRO A 769 28.27 -14.22 -14.52
N VAL A 770 28.49 -14.79 -13.33
CA VAL A 770 27.85 -16.00 -12.81
C VAL A 770 27.17 -15.69 -11.48
N ASN A 771 25.94 -16.18 -11.32
CA ASN A 771 25.11 -15.95 -10.15
C ASN A 771 24.91 -17.27 -9.38
N GLY A 772 25.19 -17.24 -8.08
CA GLY A 772 24.88 -18.29 -7.12
C GLY A 772 23.62 -17.95 -6.36
N TRP A 773 22.66 -18.86 -6.34
CA TRP A 773 21.34 -18.65 -5.72
C TRP A 773 21.17 -19.50 -4.48
N ASP A 774 20.67 -18.89 -3.41
CA ASP A 774 20.22 -19.63 -2.25
C ASP A 774 18.83 -20.26 -2.48
N PHE A 775 18.45 -21.17 -1.58
CA PHE A 775 17.07 -21.61 -1.44
C PHE A 775 16.17 -20.46 -0.95
N PHE A 776 14.92 -20.43 -1.40
CA PHE A 776 13.94 -19.42 -1.01
C PHE A 776 13.82 -19.26 0.52
N SER A 777 13.98 -18.02 0.98
CA SER A 777 13.81 -17.61 2.36
C SER A 777 12.91 -16.39 2.48
N MET A 778 12.26 -16.27 3.64
CA MET A 778 11.49 -15.08 4.01
C MET A 778 12.47 -13.97 4.40
N SER A 779 13.04 -13.29 3.40
CA SER A 779 14.12 -12.32 3.58
C SER A 779 14.05 -11.16 2.60
N ALA A 780 14.84 -10.11 2.88
CA ALA A 780 14.96 -8.94 2.02
C ALA A 780 15.36 -9.29 0.57
N PRO A 781 14.88 -8.52 -0.43
CA PRO A 781 15.26 -8.72 -1.82
C PRO A 781 16.75 -8.46 -2.07
N GLU A 782 17.36 -7.54 -1.33
CA GLU A 782 18.78 -7.20 -1.42
C GLU A 782 19.62 -8.17 -0.61
N ALA A 783 20.69 -8.71 -1.20
CA ALA A 783 21.49 -9.77 -0.55
C ALA A 783 22.14 -9.29 0.75
N ALA A 784 22.62 -8.04 0.78
CA ALA A 784 23.27 -7.43 1.95
C ALA A 784 22.33 -7.15 3.13
N GLN A 785 21.02 -7.13 2.89
CA GLN A 785 20.00 -6.86 3.91
C GLN A 785 19.34 -8.14 4.47
N ARG A 786 19.75 -9.33 3.98
CA ARG A 786 19.17 -10.60 4.45
C ARG A 786 19.68 -10.94 5.84
N ASN A 787 18.77 -11.33 6.72
CA ASN A 787 19.09 -11.78 8.07
C ASN A 787 19.84 -13.12 8.05
N ASP A 788 20.72 -13.31 9.03
CA ASP A 788 21.36 -14.59 9.36
C ASP A 788 21.08 -14.89 10.85
N PRO A 789 20.40 -16.00 11.19
CA PRO A 789 19.94 -17.08 10.32
C PRO A 789 18.74 -16.72 9.45
N LYS A 790 18.69 -17.32 8.24
CA LYS A 790 17.55 -17.20 7.30
C LYS A 790 16.40 -18.12 7.67
N THR A 791 15.17 -17.65 7.49
CA THR A 791 13.96 -18.50 7.59
C THR A 791 13.62 -19.08 6.22
N TYR A 792 14.00 -20.33 5.96
CA TYR A 792 13.71 -21.03 4.70
C TYR A 792 12.28 -21.51 4.61
N ALA A 793 11.69 -21.43 3.42
CA ALA A 793 10.31 -21.85 3.22
C ALA A 793 10.04 -22.43 1.83
N LEU A 794 9.10 -23.37 1.74
CA LEU A 794 8.40 -23.66 0.49
C LEU A 794 7.37 -22.55 0.24
N PRO A 795 7.44 -21.82 -0.90
CA PRO A 795 6.45 -20.79 -1.18
C PRO A 795 5.03 -21.36 -1.31
N SER A 796 4.06 -20.67 -0.72
CA SER A 796 2.64 -21.08 -0.73
C SER A 796 2.10 -21.30 -2.14
N ARG A 797 2.44 -20.42 -3.09
CA ARG A 797 2.01 -20.52 -4.50
C ARG A 797 2.60 -21.74 -5.20
N SER A 798 3.80 -22.16 -4.84
CA SER A 798 4.41 -23.36 -5.41
C SER A 798 3.78 -24.63 -4.87
N ILE A 799 3.47 -24.69 -3.56
CA ILE A 799 2.70 -25.78 -2.95
C ILE A 799 1.32 -25.87 -3.60
N LYS A 800 0.60 -24.74 -3.67
CA LYS A 800 -0.71 -24.62 -4.33
C LYS A 800 -0.66 -25.08 -5.78
N GLY A 801 0.33 -24.63 -6.55
CA GLY A 801 0.48 -24.98 -7.96
C GLY A 801 0.76 -26.46 -8.18
N MET A 802 1.60 -27.06 -7.33
CA MET A 802 1.91 -28.49 -7.36
C MET A 802 0.66 -29.33 -7.09
N ILE A 803 -0.05 -29.07 -6.00
CA ILE A 803 -1.27 -29.82 -5.63
C ILE A 803 -2.38 -29.58 -6.65
N ARG A 804 -2.56 -28.33 -7.13
CA ARG A 804 -3.52 -28.00 -8.19
C ARG A 804 -3.27 -28.79 -9.46
N HIS A 805 -2.00 -28.98 -9.84
CA HIS A 805 -1.66 -29.73 -11.06
C HIS A 805 -2.04 -31.20 -10.93
N ILE A 806 -1.75 -31.83 -9.80
CA ILE A 806 -2.19 -33.22 -9.52
C ILE A 806 -3.71 -33.31 -9.48
N TYR A 807 -4.37 -32.38 -8.79
CA TYR A 807 -5.83 -32.33 -8.70
C TYR A 807 -6.48 -32.20 -10.08
N ALA A 808 -5.97 -31.32 -10.94
CA ALA A 808 -6.50 -31.14 -12.30
C ALA A 808 -6.43 -32.42 -13.15
N ILE A 809 -5.44 -33.28 -12.93
CA ILE A 809 -5.36 -34.61 -13.57
C ILE A 809 -6.36 -35.56 -12.90
N ALA A 810 -6.39 -35.59 -11.57
CA ALA A 810 -7.27 -36.44 -10.77
C ALA A 810 -8.77 -36.13 -10.91
N SER A 811 -9.12 -35.03 -11.59
CA SER A 811 -10.50 -34.60 -11.87
C SER A 811 -10.75 -34.28 -13.35
N ASP A 812 -9.92 -34.81 -14.27
CA ASP A 812 -9.95 -34.58 -15.72
C ASP A 812 -10.30 -33.13 -16.15
N SER A 813 -9.62 -32.14 -15.54
CA SER A 813 -9.86 -30.72 -15.78
C SER A 813 -9.10 -30.19 -17.00
N ARG A 814 -9.23 -30.88 -18.13
CA ARG A 814 -8.56 -30.54 -19.39
C ARG A 814 -9.22 -29.40 -20.13
N GLU A 815 -10.54 -29.33 -20.07
CA GLU A 815 -11.31 -28.30 -20.74
C GLU A 815 -11.23 -26.98 -19.95
N PRO A 816 -10.90 -25.85 -20.60
CA PRO A 816 -10.87 -24.56 -19.94
C PRO A 816 -12.29 -24.13 -19.55
N SER A 817 -12.44 -23.50 -18.38
CA SER A 817 -13.72 -22.93 -17.96
C SER A 817 -14.12 -21.77 -18.89
N PRO A 818 -15.27 -21.83 -19.60
CA PRO A 818 -15.69 -20.75 -20.49
C PRO A 818 -16.22 -19.52 -19.73
N ASP A 819 -16.90 -19.73 -18.61
CA ASP A 819 -17.51 -18.71 -17.77
C ASP A 819 -17.70 -19.23 -16.34
N ILE A 820 -18.04 -18.31 -15.42
CA ILE A 820 -18.19 -18.62 -13.99
C ILE A 820 -19.30 -19.63 -13.65
N ALA A 821 -20.30 -19.83 -14.52
CA ALA A 821 -21.37 -20.80 -14.30
C ALA A 821 -20.95 -22.23 -14.69
N ARG A 822 -19.86 -22.37 -15.45
CA ARG A 822 -19.38 -23.64 -16.02
C ARG A 822 -17.90 -23.85 -15.71
N LEU A 823 -17.55 -23.87 -14.43
CA LEU A 823 -16.17 -24.09 -14.00
C LEU A 823 -15.80 -25.57 -14.08
N ASN A 824 -14.61 -25.88 -14.59
CA ASN A 824 -14.03 -27.21 -14.41
C ASN A 824 -13.72 -27.46 -12.90
N PRO A 825 -13.56 -28.73 -12.48
CA PRO A 825 -13.37 -29.06 -11.07
C PRO A 825 -12.16 -28.35 -10.40
N ALA A 826 -11.03 -28.23 -11.11
CA ALA A 826 -9.85 -27.55 -10.58
C ALA A 826 -10.06 -26.03 -10.39
N ASP A 827 -10.71 -25.37 -11.35
CA ASP A 827 -11.06 -23.95 -11.30
C ASP A 827 -12.07 -23.64 -10.20
N SER A 828 -13.08 -24.50 -10.03
CA SER A 828 -14.08 -24.41 -8.96
C SER A 828 -13.45 -24.46 -7.55
N LEU A 829 -12.41 -25.27 -7.36
CA LEU A 829 -11.78 -25.47 -6.05
C LEU A 829 -10.64 -24.49 -5.76
N PHE A 830 -9.74 -24.27 -6.73
CA PHE A 830 -8.53 -23.46 -6.54
C PHE A 830 -8.71 -21.98 -6.94
N GLY A 831 -9.86 -21.62 -7.51
CA GLY A 831 -10.21 -20.28 -7.98
C GLY A 831 -9.95 -20.09 -9.47
N TRP A 832 -10.62 -19.08 -10.03
CA TRP A 832 -10.61 -18.80 -11.47
C TRP A 832 -10.79 -17.31 -11.76
N VAL A 833 -10.13 -16.84 -12.82
CA VAL A 833 -10.24 -15.48 -13.36
C VAL A 833 -10.44 -15.60 -14.87
N GLY A 834 -11.63 -15.22 -15.32
CA GLY A 834 -12.03 -15.16 -16.72
C GLY A 834 -12.01 -13.76 -17.32
N ARG A 835 -12.57 -13.64 -18.51
CA ARG A 835 -12.66 -12.38 -19.26
C ARG A 835 -14.01 -11.70 -19.03
N GLY A 836 -13.99 -10.39 -18.83
CA GLY A 836 -15.20 -9.58 -18.68
C GLY A 836 -15.61 -9.30 -17.22
N PRO A 837 -16.63 -8.46 -17.02
CA PRO A 837 -17.03 -8.01 -15.69
C PRO A 837 -17.57 -9.18 -14.85
N ASN A 838 -17.19 -9.20 -13.57
CA ASN A 838 -17.63 -10.19 -12.59
C ASN A 838 -17.32 -11.67 -12.93
N GLN A 839 -16.43 -11.93 -13.89
CA GLN A 839 -15.96 -13.28 -14.25
C GLN A 839 -14.74 -13.69 -13.42
N ALA A 840 -14.85 -13.63 -12.10
CA ALA A 840 -13.79 -14.06 -11.18
C ALA A 840 -14.38 -14.65 -9.90
N ILE A 841 -13.74 -15.69 -9.39
CA ILE A 841 -14.10 -16.38 -8.15
C ILE A 841 -12.85 -16.74 -7.35
N ALA A 842 -12.88 -16.47 -6.05
CA ALA A 842 -11.82 -16.90 -5.15
C ALA A 842 -11.85 -18.42 -4.96
N GLY A 843 -10.66 -19.03 -4.85
CA GLY A 843 -10.55 -20.43 -4.50
C GLY A 843 -11.13 -20.73 -3.12
N ARG A 844 -11.63 -21.95 -2.96
CA ARG A 844 -12.12 -22.53 -1.70
C ARG A 844 -11.00 -23.18 -0.88
N LEU A 845 -9.76 -23.07 -1.33
CA LEU A 845 -8.54 -23.50 -0.65
C LEU A 845 -7.59 -22.32 -0.41
N SER A 846 -6.93 -22.30 0.74
CA SER A 846 -5.81 -21.40 1.04
C SER A 846 -4.61 -22.19 1.57
N PHE A 847 -3.43 -21.85 1.07
CA PHE A 847 -2.17 -22.53 1.38
C PHE A 847 -1.23 -21.57 2.11
N SER A 848 -0.72 -21.95 3.29
CA SER A 848 0.35 -21.19 3.95
C SER A 848 1.72 -21.47 3.31
N PHE A 849 2.71 -20.67 3.70
CA PHE A 849 4.12 -20.99 3.44
C PHE A 849 4.51 -22.24 4.23
N GLY A 850 5.38 -23.08 3.65
CA GLY A 850 5.92 -24.27 4.29
C GLY A 850 7.25 -23.98 4.97
N LEU A 851 7.24 -23.59 6.24
CA LEU A 851 8.47 -23.20 6.95
C LEU A 851 9.30 -24.43 7.30
N PHE A 852 10.60 -24.40 6.98
CA PHE A 852 11.53 -25.46 7.35
C PHE A 852 12.01 -25.33 8.79
N GLN A 853 12.21 -26.46 9.45
CA GLN A 853 12.90 -26.54 10.73
C GLN A 853 14.37 -26.93 10.48
N ASP A 854 15.29 -25.98 10.72
CA ASP A 854 16.74 -26.15 10.65
C ASP A 854 17.24 -27.04 9.49
N PRO A 855 16.93 -26.70 8.22
CA PRO A 855 17.27 -27.55 7.10
C PRO A 855 18.77 -27.58 6.84
N GLN A 856 19.30 -28.75 6.44
CA GLN A 856 20.64 -28.85 5.89
C GLN A 856 20.65 -28.41 4.42
N LEU A 857 21.65 -27.62 4.04
CA LEU A 857 21.85 -27.13 2.67
C LEU A 857 23.20 -27.61 2.11
N ALA A 858 23.23 -27.86 0.80
CA ALA A 858 24.48 -28.06 0.06
C ALA A 858 24.45 -27.32 -1.28
N TRP A 859 25.62 -27.00 -1.80
CA TRP A 859 25.79 -26.41 -3.13
C TRP A 859 25.72 -27.47 -4.22
N PHE A 860 25.08 -27.09 -5.33
CA PHE A 860 24.98 -27.91 -6.53
C PHE A 860 25.35 -27.09 -7.76
N LYS A 861 25.98 -27.77 -8.72
CA LYS A 861 26.31 -27.31 -10.06
C LYS A 861 25.58 -28.18 -11.07
N VAL A 862 24.92 -27.53 -12.04
CA VAL A 862 24.27 -28.22 -13.17
C VAL A 862 24.71 -27.55 -14.49
N PRO A 863 25.62 -28.18 -15.25
CA PRO A 863 26.01 -27.71 -16.58
C PRO A 863 24.84 -27.66 -17.59
N TYR A 864 24.88 -26.69 -18.49
CA TYR A 864 23.99 -26.57 -19.64
C TYR A 864 24.75 -26.86 -20.95
N PRO A 865 24.13 -27.52 -21.96
CA PRO A 865 22.77 -28.06 -21.98
C PRO A 865 22.64 -29.42 -21.28
N TYR A 866 21.60 -29.56 -20.44
CA TYR A 866 21.28 -30.82 -19.74
C TYR A 866 20.14 -31.62 -20.37
N GLY A 867 19.59 -31.18 -21.51
CA GLY A 867 18.44 -31.81 -22.18
C GLY A 867 18.68 -33.22 -22.70
N ASN A 868 19.95 -33.55 -22.99
CA ASN A 868 20.38 -34.84 -23.54
C ASN A 868 20.30 -35.99 -22.52
N TRP A 869 20.26 -35.71 -21.22
CA TRP A 869 20.18 -36.74 -20.18
C TRP A 869 18.78 -37.32 -20.10
N GLN A 870 18.64 -38.64 -20.12
CA GLN A 870 17.35 -39.32 -20.06
C GLN A 870 17.42 -40.52 -19.12
N TYR A 871 16.39 -40.72 -18.30
CA TYR A 871 16.28 -41.89 -17.43
C TYR A 871 15.45 -42.98 -18.14
N ARG A 872 16.12 -44.06 -18.57
CA ARG A 872 15.52 -45.16 -19.33
C ARG A 872 15.98 -46.50 -18.75
N GLY A 873 15.05 -47.46 -18.62
CA GLY A 873 15.38 -48.80 -18.12
C GLY A 873 16.02 -48.82 -16.72
N GLY A 874 15.72 -47.83 -15.87
CA GLY A 874 16.31 -47.72 -14.54
C GLY A 874 17.72 -47.10 -14.50
N GLN A 875 18.22 -46.54 -15.60
CA GLN A 875 19.55 -45.93 -15.66
C GLN A 875 19.53 -44.58 -16.40
N TRP A 876 20.46 -43.69 -16.04
CA TRP A 876 20.70 -42.43 -16.74
C TRP A 876 21.55 -42.66 -17.99
N GLN A 877 21.09 -42.13 -19.12
CA GLN A 877 21.77 -42.21 -20.41
C GLN A 877 21.91 -40.79 -21.00
N ASN A 878 23.09 -40.44 -21.52
CA ASN A 878 23.29 -39.18 -22.24
C ASN A 878 23.08 -39.43 -23.74
N VAL A 879 21.94 -38.99 -24.26
CA VAL A 879 21.54 -39.14 -25.66
C VAL A 879 21.85 -37.83 -26.39
N ALA A 880 22.97 -37.79 -27.09
CA ALA A 880 23.42 -36.59 -27.80
C ALA A 880 22.34 -36.05 -28.76
N GLY A 881 22.00 -34.76 -28.60
CA GLY A 881 20.96 -34.08 -29.41
C GLY A 881 19.53 -34.51 -29.11
N GLY A 882 19.30 -35.43 -28.17
CA GLY A 882 17.98 -35.89 -27.78
C GLY A 882 17.26 -34.85 -26.90
N PRO A 883 15.95 -34.60 -27.11
CA PRO A 883 15.20 -33.73 -26.22
C PRO A 883 15.01 -34.39 -24.84
N ALA A 884 14.72 -33.58 -23.82
CA ALA A 884 14.34 -34.08 -22.50
C ALA A 884 13.07 -34.97 -22.61
N SER A 885 13.09 -36.13 -21.96
CA SER A 885 11.94 -37.03 -21.89
C SER A 885 10.74 -36.34 -21.22
N GLN A 886 9.55 -36.52 -21.79
CA GLN A 886 8.32 -35.93 -21.28
C GLN A 886 7.33 -37.05 -21.02
N LEU A 887 6.84 -37.12 -19.79
CA LEU A 887 5.75 -38.01 -19.43
C LEU A 887 4.45 -37.20 -19.49
N HIS A 888 3.53 -37.62 -20.35
CA HIS A 888 2.21 -37.01 -20.46
C HIS A 888 1.12 -37.97 -20.00
N ILE A 889 0.21 -37.47 -19.18
CA ILE A 889 -1.04 -38.14 -18.86
C ILE A 889 -2.10 -37.61 -19.82
N ALA A 890 -2.83 -38.54 -20.44
CA ALA A 890 -3.89 -38.27 -21.41
C ALA A 890 -3.51 -37.27 -22.53
N LYS A 891 -2.22 -37.26 -22.92
CA LYS A 891 -1.60 -36.35 -23.91
C LYS A 891 -1.76 -34.85 -23.61
N ALA A 892 -2.20 -34.49 -22.40
CA ALA A 892 -2.50 -33.10 -22.03
C ALA A 892 -1.60 -32.61 -20.91
N TRP A 893 -1.40 -33.39 -19.85
CA TRP A 893 -0.66 -32.89 -18.68
C TRP A 893 0.73 -33.50 -18.61
N ARG A 894 1.74 -32.64 -18.57
CA ARG A 894 3.11 -33.06 -18.32
C ARG A 894 3.30 -33.34 -16.83
N LEU A 895 3.89 -34.48 -16.50
CA LEU A 895 4.27 -34.83 -15.14
C LEU A 895 5.78 -35.15 -15.07
N PHE A 896 6.39 -34.89 -13.92
CA PHE A 896 7.79 -35.21 -13.67
C PHE A 896 7.84 -36.41 -12.73
N PRO A 897 8.37 -37.57 -13.16
CA PRO A 897 8.44 -38.72 -12.28
C PRO A 897 9.52 -38.52 -11.21
N PRO A 898 9.34 -39.09 -10.00
CA PRO A 898 10.44 -39.23 -9.06
C PRO A 898 11.45 -40.25 -9.60
N ILE A 899 12.68 -39.78 -9.80
CA ILE A 899 13.80 -40.54 -10.34
C ILE A 899 15.07 -40.14 -9.59
N PRO A 900 16.11 -41.00 -9.53
CA PRO A 900 17.39 -40.65 -8.93
C PRO A 900 18.04 -39.43 -9.58
N LEU A 901 18.92 -38.74 -8.84
CA LEU A 901 19.67 -37.61 -9.38
C LEU A 901 20.48 -38.00 -10.62
N ALA A 902 20.44 -37.15 -11.64
CA ALA A 902 21.24 -37.35 -12.85
C ALA A 902 22.74 -37.17 -12.53
N PRO A 903 23.65 -37.95 -13.15
CA PRO A 903 25.09 -37.82 -12.92
C PRO A 903 25.68 -36.44 -13.23
N ILE A 904 25.01 -35.64 -14.08
CA ILE A 904 25.38 -34.25 -14.40
C ILE A 904 25.08 -33.26 -13.26
N VAL A 905 24.32 -33.67 -12.24
CA VAL A 905 24.04 -32.84 -11.07
C VAL A 905 25.15 -33.08 -10.06
N GLU A 906 26.08 -32.14 -9.97
CA GLU A 906 27.28 -32.24 -9.14
C GLU A 906 27.04 -31.51 -7.82
N GLN A 907 27.25 -32.18 -6.69
CA GLN A 907 27.37 -31.50 -5.40
C GLN A 907 28.78 -30.91 -5.30
N VAL A 908 28.88 -29.65 -4.91
CA VAL A 908 30.17 -28.94 -4.74
C VAL A 908 30.28 -28.41 -3.31
N GLU A 909 31.51 -28.16 -2.83
CA GLU A 909 31.73 -27.72 -1.45
C GLU A 909 31.25 -26.28 -1.21
N ASP A 910 31.52 -25.39 -2.16
CA ASP A 910 31.19 -23.97 -2.05
C ASP A 910 30.90 -23.33 -3.42
N PHE A 911 30.47 -22.07 -3.43
CA PHE A 911 30.28 -21.27 -4.64
C PHE A 911 31.62 -20.85 -5.26
N GLN A 912 32.20 -21.77 -6.05
CA GLN A 912 33.38 -21.53 -6.88
C GLN A 912 33.03 -21.84 -8.34
N PRO A 913 32.37 -20.90 -9.06
CA PRO A 913 31.92 -21.16 -10.42
C PRO A 913 33.10 -21.27 -11.39
N ASP A 914 33.08 -22.27 -12.25
CA ASP A 914 34.12 -22.56 -13.25
C ASP A 914 33.61 -22.41 -14.69
N ALA A 915 32.30 -22.38 -14.89
CA ALA A 915 31.66 -22.25 -16.20
C ALA A 915 30.45 -21.31 -16.15
N VAL A 916 30.34 -20.39 -17.13
CA VAL A 916 29.20 -19.46 -17.23
C VAL A 916 27.94 -20.14 -17.79
N GLN A 917 28.08 -21.26 -18.48
CA GLN A 917 26.97 -22.10 -18.93
C GLN A 917 26.61 -23.19 -17.90
N ALA A 918 26.61 -22.86 -16.61
CA ALA A 918 26.16 -23.75 -15.55
C ALA A 918 25.25 -23.01 -14.55
N SER A 919 24.34 -23.74 -13.93
CA SER A 919 23.50 -23.25 -12.85
C SER A 919 24.13 -23.62 -11.51
N TYR A 920 24.35 -22.64 -10.64
CA TYR A 920 24.89 -22.83 -9.29
C TYR A 920 23.84 -22.42 -8.26
N PHE A 921 23.54 -23.31 -7.32
CA PHE A 921 22.51 -23.04 -6.33
C PHE A 921 22.67 -23.90 -5.07
N ARG A 922 22.16 -23.40 -3.94
CA ARG A 922 21.97 -24.20 -2.73
C ARG A 922 20.62 -24.89 -2.76
N ALA A 923 20.61 -26.17 -2.40
CA ALA A 923 19.41 -26.97 -2.27
C ALA A 923 19.25 -27.47 -0.83
N ILE A 924 18.00 -27.59 -0.38
CA ILE A 924 17.69 -28.28 0.87
C ILE A 924 17.83 -29.78 0.64
N LEU A 925 18.56 -30.44 1.54
CA LEU A 925 18.89 -31.86 1.44
C LEU A 925 17.74 -32.78 1.89
N PRO A 926 17.77 -34.07 1.47
CA PRO A 926 16.80 -35.07 1.91
C PRO A 926 16.71 -35.21 3.44
N GLY A 927 15.52 -35.53 3.93
CA GLY A 927 15.21 -35.67 5.35
C GLY A 927 14.74 -34.37 6.03
N ALA A 928 14.97 -33.20 5.42
CA ALA A 928 14.45 -31.93 5.93
C ALA A 928 12.92 -31.91 5.90
N ARG A 929 12.32 -31.27 6.91
CA ARG A 929 10.86 -31.16 7.07
C ARG A 929 10.41 -29.70 7.05
N ALA A 930 9.34 -29.44 6.29
CA ALA A 930 8.63 -28.17 6.30
C ALA A 930 7.18 -28.36 6.76
N HIS A 931 6.63 -27.36 7.46
CA HIS A 931 5.25 -27.38 7.95
C HIS A 931 4.41 -26.30 7.28
N CYS A 932 3.26 -26.68 6.72
CA CYS A 932 2.28 -25.77 6.16
C CYS A 932 0.84 -26.16 6.53
N THR A 933 -0.08 -25.23 6.32
CA THR A 933 -1.52 -25.43 6.51
C THR A 933 -2.26 -25.28 5.19
N ILE A 934 -3.32 -26.07 5.02
CA ILE A 934 -4.29 -25.94 3.93
C ILE A 934 -5.67 -25.72 4.54
N ARG A 935 -6.17 -24.49 4.45
CA ARG A 935 -7.52 -24.14 4.89
C ARG A 935 -8.51 -24.36 3.76
N PHE A 936 -9.68 -24.89 4.08
CA PHE A 936 -10.65 -25.28 3.07
C PHE A 936 -12.09 -25.04 3.51
N TRP A 937 -12.96 -24.71 2.57
CA TRP A 937 -14.37 -24.39 2.83
C TRP A 937 -15.29 -25.00 1.79
N ASN A 938 -16.47 -25.43 2.23
CA ASN A 938 -17.58 -25.80 1.35
C ASN A 938 -17.20 -26.87 0.32
N LEU A 939 -16.39 -27.87 0.69
CA LEU A 939 -16.09 -29.00 -0.20
C LEU A 939 -17.26 -29.98 -0.23
N GLU A 940 -17.50 -30.52 -1.41
CA GLU A 940 -18.28 -31.74 -1.60
C GLU A 940 -17.47 -32.96 -1.14
N GLU A 941 -18.15 -34.09 -0.92
CA GLU A 941 -17.49 -35.32 -0.46
C GLU A 941 -16.42 -35.81 -1.42
N GLU A 942 -16.73 -35.88 -2.72
CA GLU A 942 -15.77 -36.29 -3.76
C GLU A 942 -14.59 -35.32 -3.85
N GLU A 943 -14.84 -34.02 -3.70
CA GLU A 943 -13.78 -33.00 -3.70
C GLU A 943 -12.85 -33.17 -2.49
N MET A 944 -13.41 -33.47 -1.31
CA MET A 944 -12.65 -33.74 -0.09
C MET A 944 -11.79 -35.00 -0.24
N GLN A 945 -12.37 -36.11 -0.68
CA GLN A 945 -11.64 -37.37 -0.92
C GLN A 945 -10.51 -37.18 -1.93
N ARG A 946 -10.79 -36.51 -3.05
CA ARG A 946 -9.79 -36.22 -4.09
C ARG A 946 -8.69 -35.29 -3.59
N LEU A 947 -9.02 -34.25 -2.82
CA LEU A 947 -8.05 -33.35 -2.22
C LEU A 947 -7.12 -34.10 -1.25
N LEU A 948 -7.67 -34.92 -0.36
CA LEU A 948 -6.89 -35.69 0.62
C LEU A 948 -5.88 -36.61 -0.09
N TRP A 949 -6.31 -37.32 -1.13
CA TRP A 949 -5.42 -38.14 -1.94
C TRP A 949 -4.34 -37.31 -2.65
N CYS A 950 -4.72 -36.18 -3.26
CA CYS A 950 -3.78 -35.28 -3.93
C CYS A 950 -2.79 -34.60 -2.96
N VAL A 951 -3.10 -34.49 -1.67
CA VAL A 951 -2.17 -33.98 -0.65
C VAL A 951 -1.25 -35.11 -0.20
N ALA A 952 -1.78 -36.15 0.44
CA ALA A 952 -0.96 -37.17 1.10
C ALA A 952 -0.27 -38.13 0.12
N LEU A 953 -0.91 -38.45 -1.01
CA LEU A 953 -0.60 -39.57 -1.89
C LEU A 953 -0.53 -40.93 -1.14
N GLU A 954 -0.42 -42.01 -1.90
CA GLU A 954 -0.16 -43.34 -1.36
C GLU A 954 1.28 -43.52 -0.90
N GLU A 955 1.49 -44.50 -0.02
CA GLU A 955 2.82 -44.90 0.39
C GLU A 955 3.67 -45.30 -0.84
N GLY A 956 4.91 -44.81 -0.86
CA GLY A 956 5.83 -45.00 -1.97
C GLY A 956 5.61 -44.05 -3.16
N PHE A 957 4.68 -43.10 -3.10
CA PHE A 957 4.55 -42.04 -4.11
C PHE A 957 5.13 -40.72 -3.59
N ALA A 958 5.48 -39.82 -4.51
CA ALA A 958 6.04 -38.52 -4.19
C ALA A 958 5.59 -37.42 -5.16
N HIS A 959 5.52 -36.20 -4.64
CA HIS A 959 5.31 -34.99 -5.41
C HIS A 959 6.62 -34.46 -5.99
N LYS A 960 6.50 -33.55 -6.97
CA LYS A 960 7.63 -32.86 -7.60
C LYS A 960 7.48 -31.34 -7.61
N MET A 961 8.47 -30.65 -7.04
CA MET A 961 8.52 -29.18 -6.95
C MET A 961 9.91 -28.61 -7.22
N GLY A 962 10.00 -27.32 -7.53
CA GLY A 962 11.27 -26.60 -7.68
C GLY A 962 11.90 -26.69 -9.07
N ARG A 963 13.17 -26.33 -9.13
CA ARG A 963 13.99 -26.30 -10.35
C ARG A 963 14.63 -27.68 -10.62
N HIS A 964 15.03 -27.92 -11.86
CA HIS A 964 15.73 -29.15 -12.27
C HIS A 964 14.99 -30.47 -11.97
N ARG A 965 13.65 -30.44 -11.84
CA ARG A 965 12.79 -31.63 -11.62
C ARG A 965 13.07 -32.78 -12.58
N TYR A 966 13.38 -32.44 -13.83
CA TYR A 966 13.72 -33.40 -14.87
C TYR A 966 15.00 -34.20 -14.59
N LEU A 967 15.92 -33.70 -13.76
CA LEU A 967 17.19 -34.32 -13.41
C LEU A 967 17.14 -35.05 -12.05
N GLY A 968 15.94 -35.40 -11.57
CA GLY A 968 15.75 -36.12 -10.30
C GLY A 968 15.61 -35.24 -9.07
N MET A 969 15.81 -33.93 -9.17
CA MET A 969 15.67 -32.99 -8.03
C MET A 969 14.21 -32.77 -7.61
N GLY A 970 14.01 -32.34 -6.36
CA GLY A 970 12.75 -31.80 -5.87
C GLY A 970 11.62 -32.80 -5.63
N SER A 971 11.95 -34.06 -5.31
CA SER A 971 10.95 -35.02 -4.79
C SER A 971 10.62 -34.68 -3.34
N LEU A 972 9.34 -34.67 -2.99
CA LEU A 972 8.89 -34.53 -1.60
C LEU A 972 7.66 -35.40 -1.32
N ARG A 973 7.49 -35.80 -0.06
CA ARG A 973 6.31 -36.49 0.45
C ARG A 973 5.55 -35.55 1.37
N LEU A 974 4.22 -35.55 1.29
CA LEU A 974 3.38 -34.78 2.19
C LEU A 974 2.64 -35.72 3.14
N HIS A 975 2.55 -35.35 4.40
CA HIS A 975 1.83 -36.08 5.42
C HIS A 975 0.79 -35.18 6.06
N ILE A 976 -0.46 -35.63 6.10
CA ILE A 976 -1.52 -34.98 6.87
C ILE A 976 -1.31 -35.34 8.34
N LEU A 977 -1.18 -34.31 9.18
CA LEU A 977 -0.89 -34.45 10.60
C LEU A 977 -2.18 -34.62 11.43
N PRO A 978 -2.09 -35.22 12.63
CA PRO A 978 -3.25 -35.43 13.52
C PRO A 978 -3.98 -34.15 13.92
N ASP A 979 -3.28 -33.02 13.92
CA ASP A 979 -3.84 -31.69 14.24
C ASP A 979 -4.77 -31.14 13.12
N SER A 980 -4.95 -31.89 12.04
CA SER A 980 -5.91 -31.57 10.98
C SER A 980 -7.35 -31.81 11.46
N TYR A 981 -8.26 -30.90 11.12
CA TYR A 981 -9.66 -30.99 11.57
C TYR A 981 -10.69 -30.47 10.55
N LEU A 982 -11.91 -30.97 10.68
CA LEU A 982 -13.14 -30.41 10.17
C LEU A 982 -13.82 -29.54 11.23
N ILE A 983 -14.65 -28.58 10.82
CA ILE A 983 -15.30 -27.64 11.73
C ILE A 983 -16.78 -27.98 11.88
N ASP A 984 -17.20 -28.25 13.12
CA ASP A 984 -18.61 -28.21 13.53
C ASP A 984 -19.01 -26.77 13.86
N TRP A 985 -19.60 -26.09 12.87
CA TRP A 985 -19.99 -24.68 12.99
C TRP A 985 -21.01 -24.42 14.11
N VAL A 986 -21.88 -25.39 14.41
CA VAL A 986 -22.91 -25.24 15.45
C VAL A 986 -22.24 -25.23 16.81
N LYS A 987 -21.42 -26.24 17.10
CA LYS A 987 -20.70 -26.32 18.39
C LYS A 987 -19.74 -25.16 18.58
N ARG A 988 -19.01 -24.78 17.53
CA ARG A 988 -18.07 -23.66 17.58
C ARG A 988 -18.75 -22.37 18.02
N TYR A 989 -19.89 -22.02 17.43
CA TYR A 989 -20.63 -20.80 17.79
C TYR A 989 -21.67 -21.00 18.91
N ALA A 990 -21.73 -22.19 19.49
CA ALA A 990 -22.38 -22.44 20.77
C ALA A 990 -21.47 -22.10 21.96
N GLY A 991 -20.18 -21.82 21.73
CA GLY A 991 -19.19 -21.53 22.76
C GLY A 991 -18.50 -22.78 23.33
N GLU A 992 -18.60 -23.91 22.64
CA GLU A 992 -17.90 -25.14 23.03
C GLU A 992 -16.37 -25.00 22.85
N PRO A 993 -15.56 -25.72 23.63
CA PRO A 993 -14.10 -25.73 23.49
C PRO A 993 -13.64 -26.39 22.18
N GLU A 994 -12.38 -26.14 21.79
CA GLU A 994 -11.85 -26.52 20.47
C GLU A 994 -11.90 -28.02 20.19
N ASP A 995 -11.60 -28.85 21.17
CA ASP A 995 -11.66 -30.31 21.11
C ASP A 995 -13.07 -30.87 20.83
N ARG A 996 -14.12 -30.06 21.03
CA ARG A 996 -15.51 -30.47 20.81
C ARG A 996 -16.04 -30.11 19.43
N TRP A 997 -15.58 -29.00 18.85
CA TRP A 997 -16.00 -28.55 17.52
C TRP A 997 -15.00 -28.89 16.41
N GLN A 998 -13.75 -29.21 16.74
CA GLN A 998 -12.80 -29.80 15.81
C GLN A 998 -13.09 -31.29 15.67
N LEU A 999 -13.57 -31.69 14.50
CA LEU A 999 -13.85 -33.08 14.17
C LEU A 999 -12.65 -33.67 13.41
N PRO A 1000 -12.34 -34.96 13.59
CA PRO A 1000 -11.23 -35.58 12.86
C PRO A 1000 -11.47 -35.55 11.35
N VAL A 1001 -10.40 -35.37 10.59
CA VAL A 1001 -10.43 -35.50 9.12
C VAL A 1001 -10.58 -36.99 8.76
N PRO A 1002 -11.55 -37.36 7.89
CA PRO A 1002 -11.70 -38.74 7.47
C PRO A 1002 -10.45 -39.22 6.71
N ALA A 1003 -10.13 -40.50 6.84
CA ALA A 1003 -9.17 -41.11 5.92
C ALA A 1003 -9.73 -41.09 4.50
N TRP A 1004 -8.85 -40.92 3.50
CA TRP A 1004 -9.27 -41.16 2.13
C TRP A 1004 -9.33 -42.68 1.90
N SER A 1005 -10.42 -43.17 1.30
CA SER A 1005 -10.64 -44.63 1.14
C SER A 1005 -11.12 -45.02 -0.25
N GLU A 1006 -11.54 -44.06 -1.08
CA GLU A 1006 -12.15 -44.34 -2.38
C GLU A 1006 -11.27 -43.86 -3.53
N VAL A 1007 -10.72 -44.81 -4.27
CA VAL A 1007 -9.94 -44.53 -5.49
C VAL A 1007 -10.85 -44.15 -6.67
N GLY A 1008 -12.14 -44.49 -6.61
CA GLY A 1008 -13.10 -44.29 -7.69
C GLY A 1008 -13.32 -42.82 -8.09
N VAL A 1009 -13.00 -41.87 -7.20
CA VAL A 1009 -13.12 -40.43 -7.48
C VAL A 1009 -11.87 -39.83 -8.16
N ILE A 1010 -10.82 -40.63 -8.37
CA ILE A 1010 -9.54 -40.20 -8.95
C ILE A 1010 -9.48 -40.57 -10.44
N ASP A 1011 -9.67 -39.59 -11.30
CA ASP A 1011 -9.46 -39.75 -12.74
C ASP A 1011 -7.99 -40.03 -13.05
N HIS A 1012 -7.75 -40.80 -14.12
CA HIS A 1012 -6.40 -41.21 -14.55
C HIS A 1012 -5.55 -41.89 -13.47
N TYR A 1013 -6.18 -42.49 -12.44
CA TYR A 1013 -5.50 -43.09 -11.30
C TYR A 1013 -4.35 -44.04 -11.66
N SER A 1014 -4.56 -44.96 -12.62
CA SER A 1014 -3.53 -45.92 -13.05
C SER A 1014 -2.29 -45.23 -13.65
N ASP A 1015 -2.49 -44.16 -14.40
CA ASP A 1015 -1.41 -43.38 -14.99
C ASP A 1015 -0.68 -42.54 -13.94
N LEU A 1016 -1.43 -41.91 -13.03
CA LEU A 1016 -0.88 -41.17 -11.90
C LEU A 1016 -0.03 -42.08 -10.99
N ARG A 1017 -0.52 -43.28 -10.66
CA ARG A 1017 0.21 -44.27 -9.87
C ARG A 1017 1.54 -44.66 -10.51
N ARG A 1018 1.56 -44.86 -11.83
CA ARG A 1018 2.80 -45.16 -12.57
C ARG A 1018 3.75 -43.96 -12.58
N ALA A 1019 3.22 -42.76 -12.69
CA ALA A 1019 4.00 -41.53 -12.85
C ALA A 1019 4.57 -40.99 -11.52
N LEU A 1020 3.87 -41.19 -10.40
CA LEU A 1020 4.21 -40.64 -9.08
C LEU A 1020 4.98 -41.62 -8.19
N ARG A 1021 5.19 -42.87 -8.64
CA ARG A 1021 5.93 -43.89 -7.90
C ARG A 1021 7.39 -43.47 -7.71
N ALA A 1022 7.83 -43.43 -6.46
CA ALA A 1022 9.15 -42.97 -6.05
C ALA A 1022 10.22 -44.06 -6.01
#